data_AF-A0A2K6LP07-F1
#
_entry.id   AF-A0A2K6LP07-F1
#
_cell.length_a   1.000
_cell.length_b   1.000
_cell.length_c   1.000
_cell.angle_alpha   90.00
_cell.angle_beta   90.00
_cell.angle_gamma   90.00
#
_symmetry.space_group_name_H-M   'P 1'
#
loop_
_entity.id
_entity.type
_entity.pdbx_description
1 polymer ?
#
loop_
_entity_poly.entity_id
_entity_poly.type
_entity_poly.pdbx_seq_one_letter_code
_entity_poly.pdbx_strand_id
1 'polypeptide(L)'
;MLSGLISKSWPQAILPPQPPKVLARDSFLTTVSINKAINTQEVAVKEKHARNILLDKGAQTFWSVVNRLPLSSNAVLCWKFCHVFHKLLRDGHPNVLKDSLRYRNELSDMSRMWGHLSEGYGQLCSIYLKLLRTKMEYHTKNPRFPGNLQMSDRQLDEAGESDVNNFFQLTVEMFDYLECELNLFQTVFNSLDMSRSVSVTAAGQCRLAPLIQVILDCSHLYDYTVKLLFKLHSCLPADTLQGHRDRFMEQFTKLKELFYRSSNLQYFKRLIQIPQLPENPPNFLRASALSEHISPVVVIPAETSSPDSEPVLEKDDLMDMDASQQSLFDNKFDDIFGSSFSSDPFNFNSQNGVNKDEKDHLIERLYREISGLKAQLENMKMESQRVVLQLKGRISELEAELAEQQHLRQQAADDCEFLRAELDELRRQREDTEKAQRSLSEIERKAQANEQRYSKLKEKYSELVQNHADLLRKNAEVTKQVSVARQAQVDLEREKKQLEDSLERISDQGQWKTQEQLEVLESLKQELATSRRELQVLQDSLETSAQSEANRAAQIAELEKERDSLVSGAAHRDEELSALRKELQDTQLKLASTEESMCQLAKDQRKMLLVGSRKAAEQVIQDTLNQLEEAPLISCAGSADHLLSTVMSISSCIEQLEKSWSQYLACPEDISGLLHSTTLLARLTSDAISHGASTSLRAPPEPADSLTEACKQYGRETLAYLASLEEEGTLENADSTAMRNCLSKIKAIGEELLPRGLDIKQEELGDLVDKEMAATSAAIETATARIEEMLSKSRAGDTGVKLEVNERILGCCTSLMQAIQVLIVASKDLQREIVESGRGTASPKEFYAKNSRWTEGLISASKAVGWGATVMVDAADLVVQGRGKFEELMVCSHEIAASTAQLVAASKVKADKDSPNLAQLQQASRGVNQATAGVVASTISGKSQIEETDNMDFSSMTLTQIKRQEMDSQVRVLELENELQKERQKLGELRKKHYELAGVAEGWEEGTEASPPTLQEAVTEKE
;
A
#
# COMPACT_ATOMS: atom_id res chain seq x y z
N MET A 1 43.28 -34.31 -22.31
CA MET A 1 41.87 -33.97 -22.57
C MET A 1 41.13 -34.10 -21.24
N LEU A 2 41.11 -33.15 -20.29
CA LEU A 2 41.34 -31.69 -20.28
C LEU A 2 40.25 -30.83 -20.94
N SER A 3 39.09 -30.74 -20.28
CA SER A 3 38.28 -29.52 -20.10
C SER A 3 37.19 -29.85 -19.05
N GLY A 4 36.95 -29.01 -18.04
CA GLY A 4 36.06 -29.36 -16.94
C GLY A 4 35.43 -28.19 -16.20
N LEU A 5 34.47 -28.54 -15.35
CA LEU A 5 33.86 -27.81 -14.21
C LEU A 5 34.31 -26.34 -13.98
N ILE A 6 33.34 -25.44 -13.83
CA ILE A 6 33.32 -24.43 -12.76
C ILE A 6 31.90 -23.89 -12.54
N SER A 7 31.48 -23.90 -11.27
CA SER A 7 30.32 -23.15 -10.77
C SER A 7 30.69 -21.67 -10.66
N LYS A 8 29.77 -20.77 -11.05
CA LYS A 8 29.82 -19.36 -10.63
C LYS A 8 28.47 -18.90 -10.10
N SER A 9 28.27 -19.21 -8.82
CA SER A 9 27.76 -18.19 -7.90
C SER A 9 28.47 -16.85 -8.16
N TRP A 10 27.73 -15.75 -8.20
CA TRP A 10 28.37 -14.43 -8.19
C TRP A 10 28.90 -14.17 -6.78
N PRO A 11 30.23 -14.03 -6.58
CA PRO A 11 30.73 -13.55 -5.30
C PRO A 11 30.31 -12.10 -5.13
N GLN A 12 30.05 -11.72 -3.88
CA GLN A 12 29.79 -10.35 -3.46
C GLN A 12 31.07 -9.52 -3.65
N ALA A 13 31.31 -9.06 -4.88
CA ALA A 13 32.39 -8.14 -5.17
C ALA A 13 32.14 -6.85 -4.42
N ILE A 14 33.10 -6.45 -3.57
CA ILE A 14 33.17 -5.10 -3.04
C ILE A 14 33.48 -4.19 -4.23
N LEU A 15 32.43 -3.70 -4.89
CA LEU A 15 32.57 -2.60 -5.84
C LEU A 15 33.09 -1.38 -5.08
N PRO A 16 33.98 -0.57 -5.67
CA PRO A 16 34.26 0.76 -5.13
C PRO A 16 32.94 1.55 -5.07
N PRO A 17 32.77 2.45 -4.09
CA PRO A 17 31.55 3.25 -3.96
C PRO A 17 31.29 3.99 -5.28
N GLN A 18 30.18 3.65 -5.94
CA GLN A 18 29.81 4.32 -7.19
C GLN A 18 29.46 5.79 -6.91
N PRO A 19 29.82 6.71 -7.83
CA PRO A 19 29.64 8.14 -7.60
C PRO A 19 28.15 8.48 -7.44
N PRO A 20 27.79 9.42 -6.53
CA PRO A 20 26.41 9.69 -6.13
C PRO A 20 25.48 10.12 -7.29
N LYS A 21 26.05 10.61 -8.41
CA LYS A 21 25.31 10.99 -9.62
C LYS A 21 24.64 9.82 -10.36
N VAL A 22 25.02 8.56 -10.10
CA VAL A 22 24.35 7.39 -10.71
C VAL A 22 23.11 6.99 -9.92
N LEU A 23 23.23 6.88 -8.59
CA LEU A 23 22.13 6.50 -7.69
C LEU A 23 20.92 7.45 -7.77
N ALA A 24 21.17 8.77 -7.89
CA ALA A 24 20.11 9.76 -8.06
C ALA A 24 19.30 9.57 -9.37
N ARG A 25 19.95 9.05 -10.42
CA ARG A 25 19.35 8.86 -11.74
C ARG A 25 18.38 7.68 -11.76
N ASP A 26 18.74 6.60 -11.06
CA ASP A 26 17.91 5.39 -10.94
C ASP A 26 16.67 5.64 -10.07
N SER A 27 16.84 6.31 -8.92
CA SER A 27 15.71 6.69 -8.04
C SER A 27 14.68 7.60 -8.73
N PHE A 28 15.15 8.56 -9.53
CA PHE A 28 14.27 9.41 -10.35
C PHE A 28 13.50 8.59 -11.41
N LEU A 29 14.17 7.65 -12.09
CA LEU A 29 13.54 6.80 -13.10
C LEU A 29 12.46 5.88 -12.50
N THR A 30 12.71 5.37 -11.29
CA THR A 30 11.76 4.59 -10.49
C THR A 30 10.56 5.43 -10.08
N THR A 31 10.78 6.64 -9.55
CA THR A 31 9.72 7.60 -9.18
C THR A 31 8.79 7.93 -10.35
N VAL A 32 9.35 8.18 -11.55
CA VAL A 32 8.57 8.41 -12.78
C VAL A 32 7.81 7.15 -13.21
N SER A 33 8.36 5.96 -12.96
CA SER A 33 7.72 4.68 -13.29
C SER A 33 6.56 4.36 -12.34
N ILE A 34 6.69 4.63 -11.04
CA ILE A 34 5.62 4.49 -10.04
C ILE A 34 4.41 5.35 -10.42
N ASN A 35 4.62 6.66 -10.65
CA ASN A 35 3.54 7.58 -11.04
C ASN A 35 2.89 7.21 -12.39
N LYS A 36 3.63 6.58 -13.30
CA LYS A 36 3.07 6.10 -14.58
C LYS A 36 2.38 4.74 -14.48
N ALA A 37 2.70 3.93 -13.47
CA ALA A 37 2.02 2.67 -13.18
C ALA A 37 0.73 2.89 -12.36
N ILE A 38 0.82 3.65 -11.27
CA ILE A 38 -0.27 3.96 -10.35
C ILE A 38 -0.83 5.33 -10.71
N ASN A 39 -1.79 5.34 -11.64
CA ASN A 39 -2.47 6.55 -12.12
C ASN A 39 -3.99 6.33 -12.23
N THR A 40 -4.76 7.42 -12.30
CA THR A 40 -6.23 7.42 -12.30
C THR A 40 -6.89 6.85 -13.56
N GLN A 41 -6.13 6.50 -14.60
CA GLN A 41 -6.68 5.97 -15.85
C GLN A 41 -7.06 4.48 -15.67
N GLU A 42 -8.28 4.12 -16.03
CA GLU A 42 -8.80 2.75 -15.98
C GLU A 42 -8.25 1.89 -17.15
N VAL A 43 -6.93 1.69 -17.11
CA VAL A 43 -6.14 0.91 -18.07
C VAL A 43 -5.20 -0.03 -17.30
N ALA A 44 -4.95 -1.21 -17.86
CA ALA A 44 -3.94 -2.12 -17.33
C ALA A 44 -2.58 -1.44 -17.11
N VAL A 45 -1.89 -1.82 -16.04
CA VAL A 45 -0.55 -1.30 -15.74
C VAL A 45 0.41 -1.72 -16.86
N LYS A 46 1.13 -0.76 -17.44
CA LYS A 46 2.05 -1.04 -18.53
C LYS A 46 3.30 -1.75 -17.99
N GLU A 47 3.56 -2.93 -18.52
CA GLU A 47 4.63 -3.82 -18.03
C GLU A 47 6.02 -3.16 -17.98
N LYS A 48 6.34 -2.25 -18.91
CA LYS A 48 7.58 -1.46 -18.86
C LYS A 48 7.75 -0.62 -17.59
N HIS A 49 6.66 -0.13 -16.99
CA HIS A 49 6.71 0.64 -15.75
C HIS A 49 6.77 -0.28 -14.54
N ALA A 50 6.02 -1.40 -14.56
CA ALA A 50 6.13 -2.43 -13.53
C ALA A 50 7.56 -2.99 -13.45
N ARG A 51 8.16 -3.41 -14.58
CA ARG A 51 9.55 -3.91 -14.66
C ARG A 51 10.57 -2.93 -14.06
N ASN A 52 10.45 -1.63 -14.35
CA ASN A 52 11.35 -0.62 -13.79
C ASN A 52 11.25 -0.49 -12.26
N ILE A 53 10.06 -0.69 -11.68
CA ILE A 53 9.85 -0.59 -10.22
C ILE A 53 10.51 -1.77 -9.49
N LEU A 54 10.58 -2.94 -10.12
CA LEU A 54 11.22 -4.14 -9.55
C LEU A 54 12.75 -4.03 -9.45
N LEU A 55 13.37 -3.08 -10.15
CA LEU A 55 14.83 -2.88 -10.14
C LEU A 55 15.36 -2.14 -8.90
N ASP A 56 14.46 -1.58 -8.06
CA ASP A 56 14.86 -0.85 -6.86
C ASP A 56 15.33 -1.79 -5.73
N LYS A 57 16.25 -1.32 -4.88
CA LYS A 57 16.92 -2.11 -3.83
C LYS A 57 16.10 -2.24 -2.53
N GLY A 58 14.79 -2.12 -2.63
CA GLY A 58 13.84 -2.14 -1.51
C GLY A 58 12.50 -1.53 -1.92
N ALA A 59 11.69 -1.13 -0.94
CA ALA A 59 10.42 -0.44 -1.15
C ALA A 59 10.42 1.02 -0.65
N GLN A 60 11.56 1.57 -0.20
CA GLN A 60 11.62 2.94 0.34
C GLN A 60 11.15 4.00 -0.69
N THR A 61 11.64 3.94 -1.94
CA THR A 61 11.19 4.84 -3.04
C THR A 61 9.73 4.56 -3.43
N PHE A 62 9.30 3.30 -3.39
CA PHE A 62 7.92 2.92 -3.66
C PHE A 62 6.96 3.61 -2.68
N TRP A 63 7.19 3.44 -1.39
CA TRP A 63 6.35 4.02 -0.34
C TRP A 63 6.45 5.55 -0.25
N SER A 64 7.62 6.16 -0.50
CA SER A 64 7.76 7.62 -0.46
C SER A 64 6.94 8.34 -1.55
N VAL A 65 6.70 7.66 -2.67
CA VAL A 65 5.81 8.12 -3.76
C VAL A 65 4.36 7.73 -3.46
N VAL A 66 4.10 6.47 -3.10
CA VAL A 66 2.76 5.95 -2.87
C VAL A 66 2.02 6.71 -1.76
N ASN A 67 2.71 7.10 -0.68
CA ASN A 67 2.10 7.83 0.43
C ASN A 67 1.65 9.26 0.06
N ARG A 68 2.03 9.75 -1.13
CA ARG A 68 1.57 11.03 -1.70
C ARG A 68 0.38 10.84 -2.65
N LEU A 69 0.00 9.60 -2.97
CA LEU A 69 -1.13 9.30 -3.85
C LEU A 69 -2.42 9.20 -3.01
N PRO A 70 -3.57 9.73 -3.51
CA PRO A 70 -4.83 9.70 -2.79
C PRO A 70 -5.52 8.32 -2.89
N LEU A 71 -4.88 7.28 -2.35
CA LEU A 71 -5.35 5.89 -2.40
C LEU A 71 -6.66 5.64 -1.63
N SER A 72 -7.02 6.52 -0.69
CA SER A 72 -8.25 6.43 0.10
C SER A 72 -9.49 7.04 -0.60
N SER A 73 -9.30 7.94 -1.56
CA SER A 73 -10.42 8.60 -2.27
C SER A 73 -10.59 8.16 -3.72
N ASN A 74 -9.62 7.43 -4.30
CA ASN A 74 -9.69 6.92 -5.66
C ASN A 74 -9.44 5.42 -5.72
N ALA A 75 -10.52 4.66 -5.97
CA ALA A 75 -10.48 3.21 -6.01
C ALA A 75 -9.65 2.63 -7.17
N VAL A 76 -9.53 3.33 -8.30
CA VAL A 76 -8.68 2.88 -9.43
C VAL A 76 -7.20 3.06 -9.09
N LEU A 77 -6.82 4.13 -8.40
CA LEU A 77 -5.47 4.29 -7.86
C LEU A 77 -5.17 3.21 -6.82
N CYS A 78 -6.08 2.95 -5.87
CA CYS A 78 -5.92 1.88 -4.89
C CYS A 78 -5.75 0.51 -5.54
N TRP A 79 -6.57 0.19 -6.54
CA TRP A 79 -6.50 -1.07 -7.29
C TRP A 79 -5.15 -1.28 -7.99
N LYS A 80 -4.66 -0.23 -8.66
CA LYS A 80 -3.38 -0.27 -9.39
C LYS A 80 -2.19 -0.23 -8.43
N PHE A 81 -2.32 0.43 -7.27
CA PHE A 81 -1.38 0.29 -6.16
C PHE A 81 -1.31 -1.17 -5.69
N CYS A 82 -2.44 -1.81 -5.41
CA CYS A 82 -2.48 -3.20 -4.97
C CYS A 82 -1.81 -4.13 -5.99
N HIS A 83 -2.09 -3.93 -7.29
CA HIS A 83 -1.43 -4.68 -8.36
C HIS A 83 0.10 -4.53 -8.37
N VAL A 84 0.60 -3.29 -8.36
CA VAL A 84 2.05 -3.02 -8.41
C VAL A 84 2.72 -3.50 -7.13
N PHE A 85 2.08 -3.33 -5.97
CA PHE A 85 2.61 -3.79 -4.70
C PHE A 85 2.62 -5.32 -4.59
N HIS A 86 1.61 -6.02 -5.11
CA HIS A 86 1.64 -7.49 -5.21
C HIS A 86 2.85 -7.93 -6.03
N LYS A 87 3.03 -7.35 -7.21
CA LYS A 87 4.16 -7.67 -8.09
C LYS A 87 5.52 -7.34 -7.46
N LEU A 88 5.61 -6.25 -6.68
CA LEU A 88 6.81 -5.89 -5.93
C LEU A 88 7.09 -6.84 -4.76
N LEU A 89 6.06 -7.32 -4.05
CA LEU A 89 6.19 -8.37 -3.03
C LEU A 89 6.58 -9.73 -3.64
N ARG A 90 6.15 -10.01 -4.87
CA ARG A 90 6.41 -11.28 -5.56
C ARG A 90 7.81 -11.32 -6.18
N ASP A 91 8.13 -10.35 -7.04
CA ASP A 91 9.30 -10.37 -7.92
C ASP A 91 10.35 -9.28 -7.59
N GLY A 92 10.16 -8.51 -6.50
CA GLY A 92 11.06 -7.43 -6.09
C GLY A 92 12.20 -7.86 -5.14
N HIS A 93 13.02 -6.90 -4.73
CA HIS A 93 14.16 -7.15 -3.83
C HIS A 93 13.70 -7.68 -2.45
N PRO A 94 14.41 -8.62 -1.80
CA PRO A 94 14.00 -9.20 -0.51
C PRO A 94 13.77 -8.20 0.65
N ASN A 95 14.31 -6.98 0.56
CA ASN A 95 14.03 -5.92 1.54
C ASN A 95 12.62 -5.33 1.41
N VAL A 96 11.92 -5.51 0.28
CA VAL A 96 10.56 -4.98 0.06
C VAL A 96 9.63 -5.37 1.20
N LEU A 97 9.63 -6.64 1.63
CA LEU A 97 8.80 -7.09 2.74
C LEU A 97 9.12 -6.32 4.02
N LYS A 98 10.40 -6.26 4.40
CA LYS A 98 10.89 -5.57 5.61
C LYS A 98 10.53 -4.08 5.61
N ASP A 99 10.78 -3.40 4.51
CA ASP A 99 10.46 -1.98 4.31
C ASP A 99 8.95 -1.71 4.41
N SER A 100 8.13 -2.69 4.03
CA SER A 100 6.66 -2.56 3.96
C SER A 100 5.94 -2.89 5.27
N LEU A 101 6.56 -3.63 6.20
CA LEU A 101 5.91 -4.06 7.45
C LEU A 101 5.34 -2.90 8.27
N ARG A 102 5.98 -1.73 8.24
CA ARG A 102 5.52 -0.52 8.94
C ARG A 102 4.14 -0.02 8.47
N TYR A 103 3.73 -0.36 7.24
CA TYR A 103 2.45 0.04 6.64
C TYR A 103 1.32 -0.99 6.84
N ARG A 104 1.56 -2.11 7.54
CA ARG A 104 0.56 -3.18 7.74
C ARG A 104 -0.77 -2.66 8.31
N ASN A 105 -0.71 -1.73 9.26
CA ASN A 105 -1.91 -1.17 9.89
C ASN A 105 -2.67 -0.24 8.93
N GLU A 106 -1.97 0.62 8.18
CA GLU A 106 -2.57 1.47 7.15
C GLU A 106 -3.29 0.66 6.06
N LEU A 107 -2.69 -0.46 5.61
CA LEU A 107 -3.33 -1.38 4.68
C LEU A 107 -4.58 -2.05 5.27
N SER A 108 -4.59 -2.32 6.58
CA SER A 108 -5.76 -2.85 7.29
C SER A 108 -6.88 -1.82 7.40
N ASP A 109 -6.57 -0.57 7.72
CA ASP A 109 -7.54 0.51 7.80
C ASP A 109 -8.12 0.87 6.42
N MET A 110 -7.28 0.88 5.39
CA MET A 110 -7.70 1.08 4.00
C MET A 110 -8.58 -0.09 3.51
N SER A 111 -8.25 -1.34 3.89
CA SER A 111 -9.09 -2.51 3.59
C SER A 111 -10.49 -2.39 4.22
N ARG A 112 -10.55 -1.98 5.49
CA ARG A 112 -11.80 -1.75 6.23
C ARG A 112 -12.62 -0.61 5.63
N MET A 113 -11.99 0.51 5.30
CA MET A 113 -12.62 1.67 4.63
C MET A 113 -13.29 1.25 3.32
N TRP A 114 -12.55 0.60 2.41
CA TRP A 114 -13.09 0.14 1.13
C TRP A 114 -14.15 -0.95 1.28
N GLY A 115 -14.13 -1.72 2.37
CA GLY A 115 -15.12 -2.76 2.68
C GLY A 115 -16.53 -2.24 2.96
N HIS A 116 -16.70 -0.94 3.20
CA HIS A 116 -18.02 -0.31 3.31
C HIS A 116 -18.68 -0.02 1.95
N LEU A 117 -17.94 -0.16 0.84
CA LEU A 117 -18.48 0.01 -0.52
C LEU A 117 -18.70 -1.36 -1.16
N SER A 118 -19.97 -1.76 -1.25
CA SER A 118 -20.39 -3.09 -1.74
C SER A 118 -20.24 -3.30 -3.25
N GLU A 119 -19.89 -2.27 -4.02
CA GLU A 119 -19.86 -2.31 -5.48
C GLU A 119 -18.61 -1.68 -6.10
N GLY A 120 -18.33 -2.06 -7.36
CA GLY A 120 -17.23 -1.53 -8.16
C GLY A 120 -15.85 -1.84 -7.58
N TYR A 121 -14.89 -0.94 -7.81
CA TYR A 121 -13.51 -1.13 -7.31
C TYR A 121 -13.37 -1.11 -5.80
N GLY A 122 -14.36 -0.61 -5.03
CA GLY A 122 -14.28 -0.56 -3.57
C GLY A 122 -14.16 -1.96 -2.96
N GLN A 123 -15.14 -2.82 -3.24
CA GLN A 123 -15.12 -4.22 -2.82
C GLN A 123 -13.85 -4.96 -3.29
N LEU A 124 -13.42 -4.72 -4.54
CA LEU A 124 -12.20 -5.31 -5.10
C LEU A 124 -10.94 -4.88 -4.33
N CYS A 125 -10.80 -3.59 -4.02
CA CYS A 125 -9.67 -3.06 -3.24
C CYS A 125 -9.67 -3.60 -1.81
N SER A 126 -10.83 -3.70 -1.16
CA SER A 126 -10.94 -4.24 0.22
C SER A 126 -10.36 -5.65 0.31
N ILE A 127 -10.77 -6.53 -0.62
CA ILE A 127 -10.34 -7.93 -0.68
C ILE A 127 -8.88 -8.04 -1.09
N TYR A 128 -8.41 -7.23 -2.04
CA TYR A 128 -7.00 -7.25 -2.45
C TYR A 128 -6.07 -6.76 -1.34
N LEU A 129 -6.45 -5.72 -0.58
CA LEU A 129 -5.68 -5.27 0.59
C LEU A 129 -5.65 -6.35 1.70
N LYS A 130 -6.72 -7.14 1.86
CA LYS A 130 -6.73 -8.31 2.75
C LYS A 130 -5.74 -9.37 2.26
N LEU A 131 -5.75 -9.72 0.98
CA LEU A 131 -4.79 -10.66 0.37
C LEU A 131 -3.34 -10.21 0.57
N LEU A 132 -3.02 -8.95 0.26
CA LEU A 132 -1.67 -8.40 0.39
C LEU A 132 -1.14 -8.50 1.82
N ARG A 133 -2.00 -8.23 2.81
CA ARG A 133 -1.68 -8.41 4.22
C ARG A 133 -1.43 -9.89 4.56
N THR A 134 -2.26 -10.81 4.07
CA THR A 134 -2.07 -12.26 4.25
C THR A 134 -0.74 -12.73 3.65
N LYS A 135 -0.39 -12.30 2.42
CA LYS A 135 0.92 -12.58 1.79
C LYS A 135 2.08 -12.06 2.65
N MET A 136 2.01 -10.81 3.13
CA MET A 136 3.03 -10.24 4.01
C MET A 136 3.17 -11.01 5.33
N GLU A 137 2.06 -11.41 5.96
CA GLU A 137 2.06 -12.19 7.21
C GLU A 137 2.62 -13.60 6.98
N TYR A 138 2.24 -14.27 5.89
CA TYR A 138 2.79 -15.58 5.48
C TYR A 138 4.31 -15.53 5.34
N HIS A 139 4.87 -14.60 4.55
CA HIS A 139 6.33 -14.51 4.37
C HIS A 139 7.07 -13.99 5.61
N THR A 140 6.40 -13.31 6.53
CA THR A 140 6.98 -12.89 7.82
C THR A 140 7.15 -14.08 8.76
N LYS A 141 6.16 -14.98 8.81
CA LYS A 141 6.22 -16.24 9.56
C LYS A 141 7.16 -17.26 8.92
N ASN A 142 7.15 -17.33 7.58
CA ASN A 142 7.84 -18.35 6.78
C ASN A 142 8.95 -17.73 5.91
N PRO A 143 10.02 -17.15 6.50
CA PRO A 143 11.05 -16.39 5.77
C PRO A 143 11.93 -17.23 4.83
N ARG A 144 11.79 -18.57 4.84
CA ARG A 144 12.41 -19.48 3.86
C ARG A 144 11.70 -19.46 2.50
N PHE A 145 10.45 -18.98 2.43
CA PHE A 145 9.69 -18.88 1.18
C PHE A 145 10.00 -17.55 0.48
N PRO A 146 10.56 -17.56 -0.75
CA PRO A 146 10.74 -16.34 -1.53
C PRO A 146 9.37 -15.79 -1.96
N GLY A 147 9.31 -14.48 -2.26
CA GLY A 147 8.05 -13.78 -2.60
C GLY A 147 7.28 -14.36 -3.80
N ASN A 148 8.01 -14.97 -4.74
CA ASN A 148 7.47 -15.64 -5.92
C ASN A 148 7.10 -17.12 -5.69
N LEU A 149 7.25 -17.59 -4.45
CA LEU A 149 7.01 -18.96 -3.98
C LEU A 149 7.83 -20.04 -4.70
N GLN A 150 8.86 -19.71 -5.49
CA GLN A 150 9.64 -20.72 -6.21
C GLN A 150 10.68 -21.39 -5.31
N MET A 151 10.44 -22.66 -4.97
CA MET A 151 11.40 -23.52 -4.25
C MET A 151 11.37 -24.96 -4.76
N SER A 152 12.48 -25.68 -4.54
CA SER A 152 12.57 -27.12 -4.79
C SER A 152 11.93 -27.95 -3.67
N ASP A 153 11.55 -29.19 -3.97
CA ASP A 153 10.91 -30.10 -2.99
C ASP A 153 11.77 -30.31 -1.74
N ARG A 154 13.10 -30.35 -1.91
CA ARG A 154 14.05 -30.40 -0.79
C ARG A 154 13.95 -29.16 0.11
N GLN A 155 13.79 -27.97 -0.45
CA GLN A 155 13.65 -26.73 0.31
C GLN A 155 12.29 -26.64 1.01
N LEU A 156 11.23 -27.19 0.41
CA LEU A 156 9.91 -27.34 1.04
C LEU A 156 9.99 -28.28 2.25
N ASP A 157 10.71 -29.40 2.10
CA ASP A 157 10.97 -30.35 3.19
C ASP A 157 11.81 -29.73 4.32
N GLU A 158 12.88 -29.01 3.97
CA GLU A 158 13.70 -28.25 4.92
C GLU A 158 12.90 -27.13 5.60
N ALA A 159 11.89 -26.54 4.95
CA ALA A 159 11.08 -25.46 5.52
C ALA A 159 10.19 -25.91 6.70
N GLY A 160 9.70 -27.15 6.70
CA GLY A 160 8.97 -27.72 7.85
C GLY A 160 9.87 -28.37 8.91
N GLU A 161 11.20 -28.28 8.79
CA GLU A 161 12.18 -28.71 9.81
C GLU A 161 12.10 -30.18 10.24
N SER A 162 11.50 -31.04 9.41
CA SER A 162 11.14 -32.43 9.76
C SER A 162 10.14 -32.57 10.92
N ASP A 163 9.50 -31.50 11.39
CA ASP A 163 8.48 -31.54 12.44
C ASP A 163 7.07 -31.58 11.83
N VAL A 164 6.28 -32.57 12.24
CA VAL A 164 4.89 -32.77 11.82
C VAL A 164 4.01 -31.55 12.16
N ASN A 165 4.25 -30.90 13.30
CA ASN A 165 3.52 -29.70 13.71
C ASN A 165 3.81 -28.52 12.78
N ASN A 166 5.06 -28.38 12.34
CA ASN A 166 5.45 -27.34 11.39
C ASN A 166 4.84 -27.60 10.01
N PHE A 167 4.85 -28.84 9.50
CA PHE A 167 4.14 -29.17 8.25
C PHE A 167 2.63 -28.93 8.36
N PHE A 168 2.01 -29.23 9.51
CA PHE A 168 0.59 -29.01 9.76
C PHE A 168 0.26 -27.51 9.73
N GLN A 169 0.99 -26.70 10.51
CA GLN A 169 0.81 -25.24 10.55
C GLN A 169 1.08 -24.59 9.18
N LEU A 170 2.15 -25.00 8.49
CA LEU A 170 2.49 -24.51 7.15
C LEU A 170 1.37 -24.81 6.14
N THR A 171 0.75 -25.98 6.22
CA THR A 171 -0.36 -26.36 5.34
C THR A 171 -1.61 -25.52 5.60
N VAL A 172 -1.94 -25.26 6.88
CA VAL A 172 -3.03 -24.35 7.25
C VAL A 172 -2.78 -22.93 6.72
N GLU A 173 -1.55 -22.42 6.86
CA GLU A 173 -1.19 -21.08 6.39
C GLU A 173 -1.18 -20.96 4.86
N MET A 174 -0.79 -22.02 4.15
CA MET A 174 -0.94 -22.08 2.69
C MET A 174 -2.41 -22.12 2.26
N PHE A 175 -3.28 -22.84 2.98
CA PHE A 175 -4.73 -22.83 2.71
C PHE A 175 -5.34 -21.44 2.93
N ASP A 176 -5.00 -20.75 4.02
CA ASP A 176 -5.52 -19.40 4.31
C ASP A 176 -5.08 -18.38 3.24
N TYR A 177 -3.87 -18.55 2.72
CA TYR A 177 -3.34 -17.73 1.63
C TYR A 177 -4.04 -18.07 0.29
N LEU A 178 -4.12 -19.35 -0.09
CA LEU A 178 -4.81 -19.79 -1.31
C LEU A 178 -6.30 -19.39 -1.30
N GLU A 179 -6.96 -19.42 -0.13
CA GLU A 179 -8.34 -18.93 0.03
C GLU A 179 -8.47 -17.44 -0.27
N CYS A 180 -7.51 -16.60 0.16
CA CYS A 180 -7.52 -15.18 -0.15
C CYS A 180 -7.32 -14.91 -1.66
N GLU A 181 -6.45 -15.68 -2.32
CA GLU A 181 -6.23 -15.61 -3.77
C GLU A 181 -7.50 -15.99 -4.56
N LEU A 182 -8.14 -17.10 -4.19
CA LEU A 182 -9.39 -17.58 -4.79
C LEU A 182 -10.55 -16.59 -4.58
N ASN A 183 -10.66 -15.99 -3.40
CA ASN A 183 -11.68 -14.98 -3.09
C ASN A 183 -11.47 -13.68 -3.91
N LEU A 184 -10.23 -13.24 -4.12
CA LEU A 184 -9.94 -12.10 -5.01
C LEU A 184 -10.35 -12.42 -6.45
N PHE A 185 -9.97 -13.60 -6.95
CA PHE A 185 -10.37 -14.07 -8.28
C PHE A 185 -11.89 -14.04 -8.47
N GLN A 186 -12.62 -14.67 -7.54
CA GLN A 186 -14.08 -14.78 -7.63
C GLN A 186 -14.74 -13.40 -7.63
N THR A 187 -14.27 -12.47 -6.78
CA THR A 187 -14.84 -11.13 -6.72
C THR A 187 -14.53 -10.33 -7.99
N VAL A 188 -13.30 -10.42 -8.52
CA VAL A 188 -12.97 -9.78 -9.81
C VAL A 188 -13.88 -10.32 -10.91
N PHE A 189 -14.05 -11.63 -11.03
CA PHE A 189 -14.93 -12.22 -12.05
C PHE A 189 -16.40 -11.81 -11.85
N ASN A 190 -16.92 -11.84 -10.62
CA ASN A 190 -18.29 -11.38 -10.32
C ASN A 190 -18.50 -9.89 -10.65
N SER A 191 -17.44 -9.07 -10.67
CA SER A 191 -17.48 -7.65 -11.04
C SER A 191 -17.44 -7.36 -12.55
N LEU A 192 -17.31 -8.41 -13.39
CA LEU A 192 -17.28 -8.31 -14.84
C LEU A 192 -18.61 -8.80 -15.42
N ASP A 193 -19.15 -8.04 -16.38
CA ASP A 193 -20.17 -8.59 -17.28
C ASP A 193 -19.53 -9.71 -18.12
N MET A 194 -20.20 -10.87 -18.22
CA MET A 194 -19.64 -12.07 -18.85
C MET A 194 -19.70 -12.05 -20.39
N SER A 195 -19.97 -10.88 -20.98
CA SER A 195 -19.92 -10.67 -22.43
C SER A 195 -18.47 -10.76 -22.98
N ARG A 196 -18.32 -11.38 -24.17
CA ARG A 196 -17.00 -11.74 -24.75
C ARG A 196 -16.03 -10.57 -24.97
N SER A 197 -16.52 -9.33 -25.01
CA SER A 197 -15.74 -8.11 -25.28
C SER A 197 -14.92 -7.62 -24.09
N VAL A 198 -15.24 -8.01 -22.84
CA VAL A 198 -14.61 -7.42 -21.64
C VAL A 198 -13.11 -7.69 -21.54
N SER A 199 -12.61 -8.82 -22.06
CA SER A 199 -11.15 -9.09 -22.15
C SER A 199 -10.39 -8.18 -23.13
N VAL A 200 -11.12 -7.37 -23.92
CA VAL A 200 -10.59 -6.45 -24.94
C VAL A 200 -10.75 -4.98 -24.53
N THR A 201 -11.61 -4.65 -23.55
CA THR A 201 -11.79 -3.27 -23.09
C THR A 201 -10.68 -2.86 -22.12
N ALA A 202 -10.27 -1.59 -22.16
CA ALA A 202 -9.25 -1.05 -21.26
C ALA A 202 -9.59 -1.25 -19.77
N ALA A 203 -10.85 -1.03 -19.41
CA ALA A 203 -11.40 -1.24 -18.07
C ALA A 203 -11.36 -2.70 -17.64
N GLY A 204 -11.83 -3.63 -18.49
CA GLY A 204 -11.77 -5.06 -18.21
C GLY A 204 -10.34 -5.56 -18.05
N GLN A 205 -9.41 -5.10 -18.90
CA GLN A 205 -7.98 -5.40 -18.76
C GLN A 205 -7.38 -4.80 -17.48
N CYS A 206 -7.83 -3.63 -17.02
CA CYS A 206 -7.43 -3.05 -15.74
C CYS A 206 -7.83 -3.94 -14.54
N ARG A 207 -9.00 -4.57 -14.60
CA ARG A 207 -9.49 -5.53 -13.58
C ARG A 207 -8.85 -6.91 -13.71
N LEU A 208 -8.55 -7.37 -14.93
CA LEU A 208 -7.95 -8.69 -15.17
C LEU A 208 -6.44 -8.74 -14.92
N ALA A 209 -5.70 -7.65 -15.13
CA ALA A 209 -4.23 -7.61 -14.97
C ALA A 209 -3.70 -8.19 -13.65
N PRO A 210 -4.32 -7.94 -12.47
CA PRO A 210 -3.82 -8.47 -11.21
C PRO A 210 -4.01 -9.97 -11.03
N LEU A 211 -4.97 -10.57 -11.73
CA LEU A 211 -5.18 -12.02 -11.66
C LEU A 211 -4.01 -12.81 -12.26
N ILE A 212 -3.11 -12.19 -13.02
CA ILE A 212 -1.84 -12.82 -13.44
C ILE A 212 -1.01 -13.20 -12.21
N GLN A 213 -0.94 -12.33 -11.19
CA GLN A 213 -0.22 -12.63 -9.94
C GLN A 213 -0.93 -13.72 -9.14
N VAL A 214 -2.26 -13.63 -9.04
CA VAL A 214 -3.13 -14.63 -8.41
C VAL A 214 -2.90 -16.02 -9.02
N ILE A 215 -2.94 -16.14 -10.36
CA ILE A 215 -2.71 -17.40 -11.08
C ILE A 215 -1.32 -17.97 -10.79
N LEU A 216 -0.29 -17.12 -10.74
CA LEU A 216 1.10 -17.52 -10.47
C LEU A 216 1.33 -17.94 -9.01
N ASP A 217 0.69 -17.31 -8.03
CA ASP A 217 0.76 -17.71 -6.61
C ASP A 217 -0.05 -19.00 -6.38
N CYS A 218 -1.29 -19.07 -6.88
CA CYS A 218 -2.15 -20.25 -6.82
C CYS A 218 -1.49 -21.52 -7.37
N SER A 219 -0.71 -21.43 -8.45
CA SER A 219 -0.02 -22.57 -9.06
C SER A 219 0.98 -23.22 -8.09
N HIS A 220 1.76 -22.41 -7.37
CA HIS A 220 2.73 -22.90 -6.38
C HIS A 220 2.05 -23.34 -5.09
N LEU A 221 1.06 -22.58 -4.59
CA LEU A 221 0.30 -22.95 -3.39
C LEU A 221 -0.43 -24.29 -3.55
N TYR A 222 -0.99 -24.58 -4.73
CA TYR A 222 -1.57 -25.88 -5.03
C TYR A 222 -0.53 -27.01 -5.03
N ASP A 223 0.60 -26.84 -5.72
CA ASP A 223 1.65 -27.87 -5.78
C ASP A 223 2.17 -28.21 -4.37
N TYR A 224 2.39 -27.20 -3.53
CA TYR A 224 2.88 -27.40 -2.17
C TYR A 224 1.81 -27.94 -1.22
N THR A 225 0.55 -27.50 -1.30
CA THR A 225 -0.52 -28.11 -0.49
C THR A 225 -0.73 -29.58 -0.83
N VAL A 226 -0.66 -30.00 -2.11
CA VAL A 226 -0.68 -31.43 -2.47
C VAL A 226 0.48 -32.19 -1.82
N LYS A 227 1.72 -31.72 -2.00
CA LYS A 227 2.93 -32.36 -1.46
C LYS A 227 2.89 -32.44 0.08
N LEU A 228 2.48 -31.37 0.75
CA LEU A 228 2.36 -31.30 2.20
C LEU A 228 1.24 -32.19 2.74
N LEU A 229 0.08 -32.30 2.08
CA LEU A 229 -0.98 -33.23 2.52
C LEU A 229 -0.54 -34.68 2.41
N PHE A 230 0.15 -35.09 1.34
CA PHE A 230 0.74 -36.44 1.25
C PHE A 230 1.77 -36.68 2.36
N LYS A 231 2.60 -35.67 2.67
CA LYS A 231 3.58 -35.76 3.76
C LYS A 231 2.91 -35.89 5.14
N LEU A 232 1.88 -35.09 5.42
CA LEU A 232 1.08 -35.19 6.64
C LEU A 232 0.40 -36.56 6.74
N HIS A 233 -0.14 -37.09 5.64
CA HIS A 233 -0.71 -38.44 5.60
C HIS A 233 0.29 -39.57 5.80
N SER A 234 1.59 -39.32 5.61
CA SER A 234 2.64 -40.29 5.97
C SER A 234 2.98 -40.29 7.47
N CYS A 235 2.57 -39.25 8.22
CA CYS A 235 2.94 -39.05 9.62
C CYS A 235 1.75 -39.03 10.60
N LEU A 236 0.51 -38.81 10.13
CA LEU A 236 -0.69 -38.63 10.96
C LEU A 236 -1.84 -39.55 10.51
N PRO A 237 -2.72 -39.97 11.44
CA PRO A 237 -3.93 -40.73 11.12
C PRO A 237 -4.85 -40.01 10.13
N ALA A 238 -5.58 -40.80 9.33
CA ALA A 238 -6.51 -40.26 8.34
C ALA A 238 -7.57 -39.33 8.94
N ASP A 239 -8.07 -39.64 10.14
CA ASP A 239 -9.15 -38.89 10.81
C ASP A 239 -8.68 -37.51 11.27
N THR A 240 -7.43 -37.39 11.72
CA THR A 240 -6.81 -36.12 12.16
C THR A 240 -6.73 -35.10 11.02
N LEU A 241 -6.66 -35.56 9.78
CA LEU A 241 -6.51 -34.75 8.58
C LEU A 241 -7.82 -34.58 7.78
N GLN A 242 -8.97 -35.00 8.31
CA GLN A 242 -10.26 -34.85 7.63
C GLN A 242 -10.50 -33.40 7.19
N GLY A 243 -10.40 -32.43 8.13
CA GLY A 243 -10.59 -31.01 7.82
C GLY A 243 -9.54 -30.43 6.83
N HIS A 244 -8.36 -31.05 6.70
CA HIS A 244 -7.39 -30.66 5.66
C HIS A 244 -7.84 -31.14 4.28
N ARG A 245 -8.37 -32.37 4.18
CA ARG A 245 -8.97 -32.88 2.93
C ARG A 245 -10.19 -32.05 2.53
N ASP A 246 -11.06 -31.71 3.48
CA ASP A 246 -12.28 -30.93 3.21
C ASP A 246 -11.94 -29.55 2.65
N ARG A 247 -11.02 -28.80 3.30
CA ARG A 247 -10.52 -27.52 2.77
C ARG A 247 -9.84 -27.68 1.41
N PHE A 248 -9.03 -28.72 1.22
CA PHE A 248 -8.40 -28.99 -0.07
C PHE A 248 -9.42 -29.22 -1.19
N MET A 249 -10.47 -30.01 -0.94
CA MET A 249 -11.51 -30.32 -1.93
C MET A 249 -12.29 -29.08 -2.36
N GLU A 250 -12.65 -28.22 -1.40
CA GLU A 250 -13.29 -26.93 -1.67
C GLU A 250 -12.38 -26.01 -2.51
N GLN A 251 -11.11 -25.86 -2.10
CA GLN A 251 -10.14 -25.00 -2.79
C GLN A 251 -9.75 -25.54 -4.17
N PHE A 252 -9.61 -26.86 -4.33
CA PHE A 252 -9.36 -27.53 -5.61
C PHE A 252 -10.47 -27.23 -6.62
N THR A 253 -11.73 -27.30 -6.19
CA THR A 253 -12.89 -27.04 -7.04
C THR A 253 -12.88 -25.59 -7.55
N LYS A 254 -12.68 -24.63 -6.64
CA LYS A 254 -12.55 -23.20 -6.98
C LYS A 254 -11.33 -22.92 -7.87
N LEU A 255 -10.19 -23.59 -7.62
CA LEU A 255 -8.96 -23.40 -8.40
C LEU A 255 -9.06 -24.00 -9.81
N LYS A 256 -9.69 -25.16 -9.96
CA LYS A 256 -9.97 -25.79 -11.25
C LYS A 256 -10.85 -24.87 -12.10
N GLU A 257 -11.88 -24.27 -11.50
CA GLU A 257 -12.68 -23.23 -12.13
C GLU A 257 -11.86 -21.97 -12.48
N LEU A 258 -10.97 -21.52 -11.59
CA LEU A 258 -10.08 -20.38 -11.80
C LEU A 258 -9.19 -20.57 -13.04
N PHE A 259 -8.47 -21.69 -13.13
CA PHE A 259 -7.62 -21.99 -14.28
C PHE A 259 -8.45 -22.20 -15.56
N TYR A 260 -9.59 -22.90 -15.48
CA TYR A 260 -10.46 -23.10 -16.63
C TYR A 260 -11.00 -21.77 -17.18
N ARG A 261 -11.65 -20.95 -16.35
CA ARG A 261 -12.20 -19.64 -16.75
C ARG A 261 -11.10 -18.71 -17.28
N SER A 262 -9.95 -18.64 -16.60
CA SER A 262 -8.83 -17.80 -17.01
C SER A 262 -8.20 -18.26 -18.32
N SER A 263 -7.98 -19.56 -18.50
CA SER A 263 -7.40 -20.13 -19.73
C SER A 263 -8.25 -19.85 -20.98
N ASN A 264 -9.54 -19.56 -20.81
CA ASN A 264 -10.46 -19.24 -21.91
C ASN A 264 -10.45 -17.75 -22.32
N LEU A 265 -9.98 -16.82 -21.48
CA LEU A 265 -9.99 -15.38 -21.77
C LEU A 265 -8.82 -14.96 -22.69
N GLN A 266 -9.13 -14.15 -23.70
CA GLN A 266 -8.16 -13.66 -24.69
C GLN A 266 -7.03 -12.80 -24.10
N TYR A 267 -7.30 -12.13 -22.98
CA TYR A 267 -6.30 -11.33 -22.27
C TYR A 267 -5.16 -12.20 -21.73
N PHE A 268 -5.49 -13.29 -21.01
CA PHE A 268 -4.47 -14.18 -20.46
C PHE A 268 -3.77 -15.00 -21.53
N LYS A 269 -4.49 -15.53 -22.55
CA LYS A 269 -3.90 -16.30 -23.66
C LYS A 269 -2.73 -15.61 -24.39
N ARG A 270 -2.63 -14.28 -24.32
CA ARG A 270 -1.55 -13.49 -24.94
C ARG A 270 -0.37 -13.20 -24.01
N LEU A 271 -0.53 -13.41 -22.71
CA LEU A 271 0.41 -12.99 -21.67
C LEU A 271 0.98 -14.16 -20.86
N ILE A 272 0.19 -15.21 -20.65
CA ILE A 272 0.56 -16.39 -19.87
C ILE A 272 -0.08 -17.66 -20.45
N GLN A 273 0.63 -18.78 -20.38
CA GLN A 273 0.10 -20.11 -20.60
C GLN A 273 -0.33 -20.70 -19.26
N ILE A 274 -1.65 -20.94 -19.11
CA ILE A 274 -2.26 -21.46 -17.89
C ILE A 274 -2.43 -22.98 -18.04
N PRO A 275 -1.89 -23.81 -17.13
CA PRO A 275 -2.06 -25.25 -17.15
C PRO A 275 -3.50 -25.65 -16.81
N GLN A 276 -3.95 -26.80 -17.30
CA GLN A 276 -5.20 -27.42 -16.84
C GLN A 276 -4.91 -28.30 -15.63
N LEU A 277 -5.76 -28.27 -14.61
CA LEU A 277 -5.71 -29.24 -13.51
C LEU A 277 -6.33 -30.58 -13.91
N PRO A 278 -5.96 -31.69 -13.25
CA PRO A 278 -6.60 -32.99 -13.44
C PRO A 278 -8.13 -32.95 -13.27
N GLU A 279 -8.85 -33.90 -13.88
CA GLU A 279 -10.29 -33.98 -13.69
C GLU A 279 -10.67 -34.30 -12.23
N ASN A 280 -9.95 -35.24 -11.61
CA ASN A 280 -10.17 -35.67 -10.24
C ASN A 280 -9.04 -35.18 -9.32
N PRO A 281 -9.33 -34.81 -8.06
CA PRO A 281 -8.30 -34.42 -7.10
C PRO A 281 -7.42 -35.62 -6.69
N PRO A 282 -6.18 -35.38 -6.21
CA PRO A 282 -5.30 -36.43 -5.71
C PRO A 282 -5.92 -37.22 -4.55
N ASN A 283 -5.83 -38.54 -4.57
CA ASN A 283 -6.28 -39.38 -3.45
C ASN A 283 -5.18 -39.50 -2.38
N PHE A 284 -5.24 -38.64 -1.36
CA PHE A 284 -4.24 -38.61 -0.28
C PHE A 284 -4.16 -39.87 0.58
N LEU A 285 -5.18 -40.73 0.57
CA LEU A 285 -5.14 -42.02 1.29
C LEU A 285 -4.31 -43.08 0.54
N ARG A 286 -4.00 -42.86 -0.74
CA ARG A 286 -3.20 -43.75 -1.57
C ARG A 286 -1.85 -43.10 -1.84
N ALA A 287 -0.82 -43.43 -1.06
CA ALA A 287 0.52 -42.83 -1.18
C ALA A 287 1.12 -42.85 -2.60
N SER A 288 0.79 -43.86 -3.44
CA SER A 288 1.25 -43.89 -4.83
C SER A 288 0.65 -42.78 -5.71
N ALA A 289 -0.48 -42.18 -5.33
CA ALA A 289 -1.10 -41.08 -6.08
C ALA A 289 -0.23 -39.80 -6.07
N LEU A 290 0.73 -39.66 -5.15
CA LEU A 290 1.75 -38.60 -5.22
C LEU A 290 2.62 -38.74 -6.49
N SER A 291 2.87 -39.96 -6.97
CA SER A 291 3.62 -40.19 -8.22
C SER A 291 2.81 -39.89 -9.49
N GLU A 292 1.48 -39.75 -9.36
CA GLU A 292 0.55 -39.36 -10.43
C GLU A 292 0.37 -37.81 -10.48
N HIS A 293 0.85 -37.07 -9.47
CA HIS A 293 0.72 -35.61 -9.39
C HIS A 293 1.77 -34.89 -10.25
N ILE A 294 1.30 -33.94 -11.07
CA ILE A 294 2.12 -33.11 -11.94
C ILE A 294 1.99 -31.65 -11.48
N SER A 295 3.13 -31.04 -11.12
CA SER A 295 3.18 -29.63 -10.71
C SER A 295 2.68 -28.72 -11.85
N PRO A 296 1.65 -27.89 -11.64
CA PRO A 296 1.17 -26.97 -12.66
C PRO A 296 2.18 -25.82 -12.86
N VAL A 297 2.80 -25.78 -14.03
CA VAL A 297 3.73 -24.71 -14.42
C VAL A 297 3.02 -23.69 -15.30
N VAL A 298 2.89 -22.46 -14.82
CA VAL A 298 2.43 -21.31 -15.60
C VAL A 298 3.62 -20.69 -16.32
N VAL A 299 3.57 -20.63 -17.66
CA VAL A 299 4.68 -20.11 -18.48
C VAL A 299 4.37 -18.71 -18.98
N ILE A 300 5.31 -17.78 -18.81
CA ILE A 300 5.25 -16.43 -19.41
C ILE A 300 6.07 -16.47 -20.70
N PRO A 301 5.48 -16.26 -21.90
CA PRO A 301 6.24 -16.24 -23.15
C PRO A 301 7.27 -15.10 -23.16
N ALA A 302 8.52 -15.41 -23.52
CA ALA A 302 9.55 -14.40 -23.70
C ALA A 302 9.25 -13.52 -24.93
N GLU A 303 9.34 -12.19 -24.79
CA GLU A 303 9.19 -11.25 -25.92
C GLU A 303 10.29 -11.52 -26.96
N THR A 304 9.91 -12.00 -28.15
CA THR A 304 10.86 -12.33 -29.22
C THR A 304 11.54 -11.06 -29.78
N SER A 305 12.82 -10.90 -29.48
CA SER A 305 13.73 -10.12 -30.35
C SER A 305 13.85 -10.76 -31.73
N SER A 306 14.22 -9.95 -32.73
CA SER A 306 14.19 -10.23 -34.17
C SER A 306 14.74 -11.60 -34.63
N PRO A 307 14.21 -12.17 -35.73
CA PRO A 307 14.66 -13.45 -36.26
C PRO A 307 15.98 -13.32 -37.03
N ASP A 308 16.94 -14.18 -36.70
CA ASP A 308 17.94 -14.70 -37.63
C ASP A 308 18.59 -15.97 -37.04
N SER A 309 18.97 -16.92 -37.90
CA SER A 309 19.53 -18.25 -37.60
C SER A 309 18.54 -19.41 -37.31
N GLU A 310 17.97 -19.96 -38.39
CA GLU A 310 17.98 -21.44 -38.58
C GLU A 310 19.44 -21.90 -38.90
N PRO A 311 19.76 -23.21 -38.98
CA PRO A 311 18.98 -24.43 -38.72
C PRO A 311 19.51 -25.11 -37.42
N VAL A 312 19.43 -26.41 -37.08
CA VAL A 312 19.16 -27.69 -37.79
C VAL A 312 18.42 -28.65 -36.83
N LEU A 313 17.63 -29.57 -37.38
CA LEU A 313 17.18 -30.80 -36.70
C LEU A 313 17.87 -32.01 -37.35
N GLU A 314 18.69 -32.73 -36.58
CA GLU A 314 19.11 -34.10 -36.94
C GLU A 314 18.25 -35.13 -36.18
N LYS A 315 18.02 -36.26 -36.84
CA LYS A 315 17.24 -37.41 -36.34
C LYS A 315 18.12 -38.38 -35.57
N ASP A 316 17.49 -39.12 -34.65
CA ASP A 316 17.46 -40.60 -34.56
C ASP A 316 17.12 -40.99 -33.10
N ASP A 317 16.71 -42.20 -32.75
CA ASP A 317 15.72 -43.14 -33.27
C ASP A 317 15.65 -44.26 -32.19
N LEU A 318 14.44 -44.71 -31.85
CA LEU A 318 14.01 -46.08 -31.47
C LEU A 318 14.86 -47.08 -30.61
N MET A 319 14.15 -47.70 -29.64
CA MET A 319 14.32 -49.07 -29.04
C MET A 319 15.55 -49.31 -28.10
N ASP A 320 15.59 -50.20 -27.09
CA ASP A 320 14.88 -51.45 -26.78
C ASP A 320 15.08 -51.93 -25.30
N MET A 321 14.72 -53.19 -25.01
CA MET A 321 14.50 -53.89 -23.73
C MET A 321 15.68 -54.31 -22.79
N ASP A 322 15.38 -54.29 -21.47
CA ASP A 322 15.51 -55.38 -20.46
C ASP A 322 16.87 -55.78 -19.79
N ALA A 323 16.72 -56.47 -18.65
CA ALA A 323 17.56 -57.54 -18.07
C ALA A 323 18.57 -57.27 -16.90
N SER A 324 18.00 -57.17 -15.69
CA SER A 324 18.20 -58.18 -14.60
C SER A 324 19.42 -58.19 -13.63
N GLN A 325 19.14 -58.65 -12.39
CA GLN A 325 20.04 -59.21 -11.34
C GLN A 325 21.01 -58.21 -10.62
N GLN A 326 21.48 -58.42 -9.37
CA GLN A 326 21.66 -59.63 -8.54
C GLN A 326 21.89 -59.33 -7.03
N SER A 327 22.08 -60.38 -6.20
CA SER A 327 22.62 -60.44 -4.80
C SER A 327 21.65 -60.20 -3.61
N LEU A 328 21.67 -60.88 -2.43
CA LEU A 328 22.39 -62.01 -1.76
C LEU A 328 23.19 -61.64 -0.49
N PHE A 329 22.83 -62.29 0.65
CA PHE A 329 23.58 -62.45 1.93
C PHE A 329 23.89 -61.14 2.74
N ASP A 330 24.14 -61.14 4.06
CA ASP A 330 24.41 -62.22 5.03
C ASP A 330 24.00 -61.90 6.51
N ASN A 331 24.04 -62.95 7.36
CA ASN A 331 24.23 -63.07 8.83
C ASN A 331 24.89 -61.88 9.63
N LYS A 332 24.84 -61.70 10.97
CA LYS A 332 24.53 -62.48 12.23
C LYS A 332 24.36 -61.46 13.40
N PHE A 333 23.49 -61.63 14.41
CA PHE A 333 23.61 -62.40 15.68
C PHE A 333 24.62 -61.86 16.74
N ASP A 334 24.07 -61.41 17.89
CA ASP A 334 24.58 -61.27 19.27
C ASP A 334 25.90 -60.48 19.53
N ASP A 335 26.23 -59.99 20.75
CA ASP A 335 25.80 -60.29 22.13
C ASP A 335 26.14 -59.09 23.09
N ILE A 336 26.15 -59.32 24.42
CA ILE A 336 26.76 -58.57 25.57
C ILE A 336 25.73 -57.86 26.47
N PHE A 337 25.56 -58.14 27.78
CA PHE A 337 26.41 -58.72 28.86
C PHE A 337 25.73 -59.92 29.59
N GLY A 338 26.41 -60.83 30.32
CA GLY A 338 27.85 -61.03 30.57
C GLY A 338 28.19 -61.90 31.82
N SER A 339 29.02 -62.93 31.64
CA SER A 339 29.97 -63.59 32.59
C SER A 339 29.54 -64.35 33.89
N SER A 340 29.70 -65.70 33.87
CA SER A 340 30.80 -66.46 34.58
C SER A 340 30.60 -67.42 35.80
N PHE A 341 31.07 -68.68 35.59
CA PHE A 341 31.83 -69.65 36.45
C PHE A 341 31.23 -70.73 37.41
N SER A 342 31.52 -72.02 37.08
CA SER A 342 31.86 -73.22 37.93
C SER A 342 30.85 -73.84 38.95
N SER A 343 30.79 -75.16 39.28
CA SER A 343 31.44 -76.42 38.83
C SER A 343 30.86 -77.70 39.54
N ASP A 344 30.68 -78.84 38.83
CA ASP A 344 30.88 -80.31 39.16
C ASP A 344 30.66 -80.96 40.58
N PRO A 345 30.67 -82.32 40.78
CA PRO A 345 30.07 -83.48 40.04
C PRO A 345 29.47 -84.62 40.96
N PHE A 346 28.85 -85.71 40.41
CA PHE A 346 28.92 -87.18 40.80
C PHE A 346 27.66 -88.11 40.59
N ASN A 347 27.92 -89.30 39.97
CA ASN A 347 27.47 -90.71 40.23
C ASN A 347 26.09 -91.39 39.85
N PHE A 348 26.20 -92.41 38.96
CA PHE A 348 25.66 -93.80 38.87
C PHE A 348 24.30 -94.33 39.47
N ASN A 349 23.47 -94.90 38.56
CA ASN A 349 23.04 -96.33 38.42
C ASN A 349 21.98 -97.07 39.32
N SER A 350 21.32 -98.06 38.68
CA SER A 350 20.49 -99.21 39.20
C SER A 350 19.14 -98.94 39.91
N GLN A 351 18.00 -99.64 39.74
CA GLN A 351 17.57 -100.97 39.21
C GLN A 351 17.08 -101.96 40.31
N ASN A 352 15.78 -102.32 40.24
CA ASN A 352 15.06 -103.44 40.90
C ASN A 352 15.02 -103.54 42.44
N GLY A 353 13.82 -103.81 43.01
CA GLY A 353 13.70 -104.09 44.46
C GLY A 353 12.32 -104.41 45.07
N VAL A 354 11.26 -104.61 44.27
CA VAL A 354 9.86 -104.93 44.67
C VAL A 354 9.66 -105.43 46.10
N ASN A 355 9.07 -104.61 46.98
CA ASN A 355 8.26 -105.05 48.12
C ASN A 355 7.51 -103.87 48.76
N LYS A 356 6.19 -104.01 49.01
CA LYS A 356 5.26 -102.95 49.46
C LYS A 356 5.05 -101.81 48.44
N ASP A 357 6.13 -101.37 47.80
CA ASP A 357 6.18 -100.35 46.76
C ASP A 357 5.21 -100.59 45.61
N GLU A 358 4.86 -101.83 45.22
CA GLU A 358 3.92 -102.04 44.10
C GLU A 358 2.51 -101.50 44.34
N LYS A 359 2.02 -101.53 45.59
CA LYS A 359 0.69 -100.98 45.92
C LYS A 359 0.74 -99.46 46.04
N ASP A 360 1.78 -98.94 46.68
CA ASP A 360 1.98 -97.49 46.80
C ASP A 360 2.33 -96.87 45.43
N HIS A 361 3.07 -97.55 44.55
CA HIS A 361 3.29 -97.17 43.16
C HIS A 361 2.04 -97.33 42.29
N LEU A 362 1.15 -98.29 42.53
CA LEU A 362 -0.14 -98.35 41.82
C LEU A 362 -1.05 -97.20 42.25
N ILE A 363 -1.08 -96.88 43.54
CA ILE A 363 -1.80 -95.72 44.08
C ILE A 363 -1.21 -94.42 43.54
N GLU A 364 0.12 -94.23 43.58
CA GLU A 364 0.80 -93.10 42.97
C GLU A 364 0.60 -93.03 41.45
N ARG A 365 0.59 -94.16 40.74
CA ARG A 365 0.30 -94.22 39.31
C ARG A 365 -1.11 -93.73 39.03
N LEU A 366 -2.10 -94.22 39.77
CA LEU A 366 -3.49 -93.76 39.65
C LEU A 366 -3.66 -92.30 40.09
N TYR A 367 -2.96 -91.81 41.12
CA TYR A 367 -2.96 -90.39 41.49
C TYR A 367 -2.28 -89.51 40.45
N ARG A 368 -1.16 -89.95 39.85
CA ARG A 368 -0.50 -89.26 38.73
C ARG A 368 -1.35 -89.28 37.46
N GLU A 369 -2.05 -90.37 37.18
CA GLU A 369 -2.94 -90.52 36.03
C GLU A 369 -4.21 -89.68 36.21
N ILE A 370 -4.84 -89.68 37.38
CA ILE A 370 -5.95 -88.78 37.73
C ILE A 370 -5.50 -87.32 37.69
N SER A 371 -4.30 -87.01 38.18
CA SER A 371 -3.75 -85.64 38.12
C SER A 371 -3.42 -85.22 36.68
N GLY A 372 -2.89 -86.14 35.87
CA GLY A 372 -2.61 -85.94 34.45
C GLY A 372 -3.89 -85.75 33.63
N LEU A 373 -4.93 -86.56 33.88
CA LEU A 373 -6.25 -86.41 33.25
C LEU A 373 -6.94 -85.11 33.69
N LYS A 374 -6.82 -84.70 34.96
CA LYS A 374 -7.29 -83.39 35.42
C LYS A 374 -6.54 -82.24 34.74
N ALA A 375 -5.21 -82.34 34.60
CA ALA A 375 -4.41 -81.34 33.91
C ALA A 375 -4.74 -81.28 32.40
N GLN A 376 -4.96 -82.42 31.75
CA GLN A 376 -5.42 -82.49 30.36
C GLN A 376 -6.82 -81.87 30.20
N LEU A 377 -7.76 -82.16 31.12
CA LEU A 377 -9.11 -81.59 31.08
C LEU A 377 -9.09 -80.08 31.31
N GLU A 378 -8.29 -79.58 32.25
CA GLU A 378 -8.15 -78.14 32.48
C GLU A 378 -7.42 -77.45 31.31
N ASN A 379 -6.41 -78.08 30.70
CA ASN A 379 -5.78 -77.58 29.47
C ASN A 379 -6.77 -77.54 28.29
N MET A 380 -7.57 -78.60 28.07
CA MET A 380 -8.61 -78.60 27.04
C MET A 380 -9.69 -77.53 27.30
N LYS A 381 -10.02 -77.28 28.56
CA LYS A 381 -10.96 -76.24 28.98
C LYS A 381 -10.38 -74.84 28.77
N MET A 382 -9.11 -74.60 29.10
CA MET A 382 -8.43 -73.33 28.80
C MET A 382 -8.30 -73.10 27.30
N GLU A 383 -7.97 -74.12 26.51
CA GLU A 383 -7.89 -74.00 25.05
C GLU A 383 -9.27 -73.73 24.43
N SER A 384 -10.31 -74.42 24.91
CA SER A 384 -11.71 -74.12 24.52
C SER A 384 -12.12 -72.69 24.88
N GLN A 385 -11.77 -72.20 26.08
CA GLN A 385 -12.00 -70.81 26.46
C GLN A 385 -11.22 -69.82 25.59
N ARG A 386 -9.98 -70.14 25.21
CA ARG A 386 -9.14 -69.34 24.30
C ARG A 386 -9.78 -69.22 22.92
N VAL A 387 -10.25 -70.33 22.36
CA VAL A 387 -10.98 -70.36 21.07
C VAL A 387 -12.30 -69.59 21.17
N VAL A 388 -13.06 -69.73 22.26
CA VAL A 388 -14.30 -68.95 22.47
C VAL A 388 -14.03 -67.45 22.57
N LEU A 389 -12.93 -67.03 23.21
CA LEU A 389 -12.53 -65.62 23.25
C LEU A 389 -12.12 -65.09 21.87
N GLN A 390 -11.34 -65.87 21.10
CA GLN A 390 -10.97 -65.50 19.73
C GLN A 390 -12.21 -65.39 18.81
N LEU A 391 -13.16 -66.32 18.91
CA LEU A 391 -14.41 -66.27 18.14
C LEU A 391 -15.27 -65.07 18.54
N LYS A 392 -15.34 -64.71 19.83
CA LYS A 392 -16.02 -63.50 20.28
C LYS A 392 -15.36 -62.22 19.76
N GLY A 393 -14.03 -62.18 19.74
CA GLY A 393 -13.27 -61.09 19.12
C GLY A 393 -13.64 -60.95 17.64
N ARG A 394 -13.58 -62.04 16.87
CA ARG A 394 -13.91 -62.00 15.44
C ARG A 394 -15.38 -61.68 15.16
N ILE A 395 -16.31 -62.06 16.02
CA ILE A 395 -17.72 -61.62 15.93
C ILE A 395 -17.81 -60.10 16.13
N SER A 396 -17.17 -59.55 17.16
CA SER A 396 -17.18 -58.10 17.42
C SER A 396 -16.52 -57.30 16.30
N GLU A 397 -15.46 -57.82 15.68
CA GLU A 397 -14.85 -57.23 14.47
C GLU A 397 -15.82 -57.22 13.30
N LEU A 398 -16.47 -58.36 13.00
CA LEU A 398 -17.44 -58.47 11.91
C LEU A 398 -18.71 -57.63 12.13
N GLU A 399 -19.14 -57.45 13.39
CA GLU A 399 -20.24 -56.55 13.75
C GLU A 399 -19.86 -55.07 13.53
N ALA A 400 -18.62 -54.69 13.81
CA ALA A 400 -18.10 -53.35 13.52
C ALA A 400 -17.93 -53.11 12.01
N GLU A 401 -17.31 -54.06 11.28
CA GLU A 401 -17.19 -54.05 9.82
C GLU A 401 -18.58 -53.90 9.15
N LEU A 402 -19.60 -54.62 9.66
CA LEU A 402 -20.97 -54.54 9.14
C LEU A 402 -21.64 -53.17 9.42
N ALA A 403 -21.45 -52.60 10.61
CA ALA A 403 -21.98 -51.28 10.95
C ALA A 403 -21.35 -50.17 10.10
N GLU A 404 -20.04 -50.24 9.87
CA GLU A 404 -19.31 -49.32 8.98
C GLU A 404 -19.83 -49.42 7.54
N GLN A 405 -20.00 -50.64 7.00
CA GLN A 405 -20.57 -50.85 5.67
C GLN A 405 -22.01 -50.35 5.54
N GLN A 406 -22.82 -50.42 6.61
CA GLN A 406 -24.16 -49.83 6.63
C GLN A 406 -24.11 -48.30 6.61
N HIS A 407 -23.23 -47.68 7.39
CA HIS A 407 -23.04 -46.22 7.39
C HIS A 407 -22.56 -45.71 6.02
N LEU A 408 -21.52 -46.32 5.46
CA LEU A 408 -21.00 -45.98 4.12
C LEU A 408 -22.08 -46.13 3.03
N ARG A 409 -22.94 -47.15 3.13
CA ARG A 409 -24.05 -47.35 2.19
C ARG A 409 -25.14 -46.29 2.33
N GLN A 410 -25.45 -45.83 3.55
CA GLN A 410 -26.41 -44.76 3.77
C GLN A 410 -25.86 -43.44 3.22
N GLN A 411 -24.62 -43.10 3.58
CA GLN A 411 -23.93 -41.90 3.07
C GLN A 411 -23.89 -41.88 1.53
N ALA A 412 -23.53 -42.99 0.88
CA ALA A 412 -23.54 -43.08 -0.57
C ALA A 412 -24.96 -42.97 -1.19
N ALA A 413 -26.03 -43.30 -0.45
CA ALA A 413 -27.40 -43.10 -0.91
C ALA A 413 -27.83 -41.62 -0.81
N ASP A 414 -27.47 -40.96 0.29
CA ASP A 414 -27.73 -39.55 0.54
C ASP A 414 -26.95 -38.68 -0.48
N ASP A 415 -25.67 -39.00 -0.72
CA ASP A 415 -24.84 -38.38 -1.77
C ASP A 415 -25.45 -38.57 -3.17
N CYS A 416 -26.00 -39.76 -3.47
CA CYS A 416 -26.69 -40.01 -4.74
C CYS A 416 -28.00 -39.22 -4.89
N GLU A 417 -28.69 -38.90 -3.80
CA GLU A 417 -29.90 -38.07 -3.84
C GLU A 417 -29.53 -36.59 -4.01
N PHE A 418 -28.51 -36.12 -3.29
CA PHE A 418 -27.93 -34.78 -3.46
C PHE A 418 -27.45 -34.54 -4.90
N LEU A 419 -26.64 -35.45 -5.45
CA LEU A 419 -26.13 -35.35 -6.82
C LEU A 419 -27.24 -35.38 -7.87
N ARG A 420 -28.39 -36.05 -7.64
CA ARG A 420 -29.54 -35.96 -8.55
C ARG A 420 -30.19 -34.59 -8.50
N ALA A 421 -30.41 -34.04 -7.30
CA ALA A 421 -31.00 -32.70 -7.14
C ALA A 421 -30.12 -31.62 -7.80
N GLU A 422 -28.80 -31.69 -7.60
CA GLU A 422 -27.84 -30.80 -8.25
C GLU A 422 -27.84 -30.95 -9.78
N LEU A 423 -27.91 -32.18 -10.30
CA LEU A 423 -27.93 -32.44 -11.75
C LEU A 423 -29.23 -31.96 -12.41
N ASP A 424 -30.38 -32.07 -11.73
CA ASP A 424 -31.66 -31.53 -12.23
C ASP A 424 -31.72 -30.00 -12.16
N GLU A 425 -31.12 -29.37 -11.14
CA GLU A 425 -30.96 -27.91 -11.11
C GLU A 425 -30.00 -27.41 -12.20
N LEU A 426 -28.87 -28.10 -12.43
CA LEU A 426 -27.96 -27.80 -13.54
C LEU A 426 -28.62 -27.97 -14.91
N ARG A 427 -29.52 -28.96 -15.08
CA ARG A 427 -30.36 -29.09 -16.30
C ARG A 427 -31.28 -27.90 -16.48
N ARG A 428 -31.97 -27.49 -15.42
CA ARG A 428 -32.86 -26.32 -15.42
C ARG A 428 -32.10 -25.03 -15.77
N GLN A 429 -30.94 -24.80 -15.17
CA GLN A 429 -30.05 -23.68 -15.48
C GLN A 429 -29.52 -23.72 -16.92
N ARG A 430 -29.19 -24.91 -17.44
CA ARG A 430 -28.79 -25.11 -18.84
C ARG A 430 -29.92 -24.76 -19.81
N GLU A 431 -31.15 -25.16 -19.53
CA GLU A 431 -32.32 -24.80 -20.34
C GLU A 431 -32.61 -23.30 -20.33
N ASP A 432 -32.54 -22.66 -19.16
CA ASP A 432 -32.77 -21.22 -19.03
C ASP A 432 -31.64 -20.40 -19.68
N THR A 433 -30.40 -20.89 -19.62
CA THR A 433 -29.25 -20.34 -20.37
C THR A 433 -29.44 -20.48 -21.88
N GLU A 434 -29.90 -21.63 -22.38
CA GLU A 434 -30.21 -21.79 -23.80
C GLU A 434 -31.37 -20.88 -24.26
N LYS A 435 -32.41 -20.67 -23.42
CA LYS A 435 -33.48 -19.71 -23.70
C LYS A 435 -32.94 -18.28 -23.79
N ALA A 436 -32.11 -17.86 -22.82
CA ALA A 436 -31.46 -16.56 -22.80
C ALA A 436 -30.53 -16.36 -24.01
N GLN A 437 -29.77 -17.39 -24.42
CA GLN A 437 -28.89 -17.29 -25.58
C GLN A 437 -29.68 -17.17 -26.89
N ARG A 438 -30.83 -17.85 -27.03
CA ARG A 438 -31.74 -17.67 -28.18
C ARG A 438 -32.31 -16.24 -28.25
N SER A 439 -32.71 -15.66 -27.12
CA SER A 439 -33.21 -14.27 -27.10
C SER A 439 -32.10 -13.26 -27.40
N LEU A 440 -30.88 -13.48 -26.89
CA LEU A 440 -29.68 -12.69 -27.21
C LEU A 440 -29.38 -12.68 -28.71
N SER A 441 -29.37 -13.85 -29.37
CA SER A 441 -29.17 -13.92 -30.82
C SER A 441 -30.28 -13.24 -31.63
N GLU A 442 -31.53 -13.23 -31.13
CA GLU A 442 -32.62 -12.49 -31.80
C GLU A 442 -32.48 -10.97 -31.62
N ILE A 443 -32.04 -10.52 -30.43
CA ILE A 443 -31.73 -9.11 -30.14
C ILE A 443 -30.54 -8.65 -30.98
N GLU A 444 -29.47 -9.44 -31.07
CA GLU A 444 -28.28 -9.14 -31.89
C GLU A 444 -28.65 -9.01 -33.38
N ARG A 445 -29.50 -9.90 -33.90
CA ARG A 445 -30.01 -9.79 -35.28
C ARG A 445 -30.86 -8.53 -35.50
N LYS A 446 -31.62 -8.09 -34.51
CA LYS A 446 -32.38 -6.82 -34.56
C LYS A 446 -31.45 -5.60 -34.47
N ALA A 447 -30.40 -5.66 -33.64
CA ALA A 447 -29.38 -4.63 -33.52
C ALA A 447 -28.62 -4.44 -34.84
N GLN A 448 -28.12 -5.51 -35.46
CA GLN A 448 -27.47 -5.46 -36.78
C GLN A 448 -28.40 -4.89 -37.86
N ALA A 449 -29.69 -5.25 -37.86
CA ALA A 449 -30.67 -4.69 -38.80
C ALA A 449 -30.93 -3.18 -38.57
N ASN A 450 -30.89 -2.71 -37.33
CA ASN A 450 -30.96 -1.28 -37.01
C ASN A 450 -29.65 -0.55 -37.35
N GLU A 451 -28.48 -1.12 -37.09
CA GLU A 451 -27.17 -0.55 -37.44
C GLU A 451 -27.04 -0.35 -38.96
N GLN A 452 -27.51 -1.30 -39.76
CA GLN A 452 -27.60 -1.15 -41.23
C GLN A 452 -28.54 -0.02 -41.65
N ARG A 453 -29.63 0.23 -40.92
CA ARG A 453 -30.54 1.37 -41.17
C ARG A 453 -29.90 2.70 -40.78
N TYR A 454 -29.24 2.77 -39.62
CA TYR A 454 -28.49 3.95 -39.18
C TYR A 454 -27.33 4.28 -40.13
N SER A 455 -26.61 3.27 -40.63
CA SER A 455 -25.54 3.46 -41.62
C SER A 455 -26.08 4.08 -42.92
N LYS A 456 -27.18 3.54 -43.46
CA LYS A 456 -27.84 4.12 -44.65
C LYS A 456 -28.38 5.53 -44.40
N LEU A 457 -28.90 5.82 -43.21
CA LEU A 457 -29.36 7.15 -42.84
C LEU A 457 -28.19 8.14 -42.71
N LYS A 458 -27.05 7.68 -42.15
CA LYS A 458 -25.80 8.45 -42.03
C LYS A 458 -25.21 8.75 -43.40
N GLU A 459 -25.21 7.81 -44.33
CA GLU A 459 -24.84 8.03 -45.74
C GLU A 459 -25.73 9.12 -46.36
N LYS A 460 -27.05 9.02 -46.23
CA LYS A 460 -27.99 10.04 -46.76
C LYS A 460 -27.84 11.41 -46.11
N TYR A 461 -27.56 11.46 -44.81
CA TYR A 461 -27.26 12.72 -44.11
C TYR A 461 -25.92 13.31 -44.59
N SER A 462 -24.89 12.47 -44.79
CA SER A 462 -23.59 12.88 -45.31
C SER A 462 -23.69 13.41 -46.75
N GLU A 463 -24.47 12.75 -47.62
CA GLU A 463 -24.81 13.25 -48.96
C GLU A 463 -25.51 14.62 -48.89
N LEU A 464 -26.46 14.80 -47.98
CA LEU A 464 -27.19 16.07 -47.83
C LEU A 464 -26.28 17.20 -47.33
N VAL A 465 -25.44 16.93 -46.34
CA VAL A 465 -24.44 17.89 -45.83
C VAL A 465 -23.41 18.25 -46.90
N GLN A 466 -22.94 17.27 -47.68
CA GLN A 466 -22.01 17.50 -48.78
C GLN A 466 -22.66 18.38 -49.88
N ASN A 467 -23.89 18.06 -50.29
CA ASN A 467 -24.65 18.88 -51.24
C ASN A 467 -24.87 20.32 -50.74
N HIS A 468 -25.16 20.49 -49.44
CA HIS A 468 -25.30 21.81 -48.83
C HIS A 468 -23.97 22.57 -48.81
N ALA A 469 -22.85 21.91 -48.46
CA ALA A 469 -21.52 22.50 -48.49
C ALA A 469 -21.05 22.87 -49.92
N ASP A 470 -21.40 22.06 -50.93
CA ASP A 470 -21.13 22.35 -52.33
C ASP A 470 -21.99 23.51 -52.87
N LEU A 471 -23.25 23.64 -52.42
CA LEU A 471 -24.10 24.80 -52.69
C LEU A 471 -23.59 26.07 -52.02
N LEU A 472 -23.12 26.00 -50.77
CA LEU A 472 -22.48 27.13 -50.08
C LEU A 472 -21.18 27.56 -50.78
N ARG A 473 -20.34 26.60 -51.21
CA ARG A 473 -19.14 26.91 -52.01
C ARG A 473 -19.49 27.56 -53.35
N LYS A 474 -20.53 27.10 -54.05
CA LYS A 474 -21.02 27.76 -55.28
C LYS A 474 -21.57 29.16 -55.02
N ASN A 475 -22.29 29.38 -53.92
CA ASN A 475 -22.83 30.70 -53.57
C ASN A 475 -21.70 31.69 -53.21
N ALA A 476 -20.72 31.24 -52.41
CA ALA A 476 -19.52 32.00 -52.09
C ALA A 476 -18.68 32.32 -53.35
N GLU A 477 -18.52 31.37 -54.28
CA GLU A 477 -17.81 31.59 -55.55
C GLU A 477 -18.56 32.58 -56.46
N VAL A 478 -19.89 32.50 -56.56
CA VAL A 478 -20.70 33.50 -57.30
C VAL A 478 -20.60 34.88 -56.65
N THR A 479 -20.64 34.96 -55.32
CA THR A 479 -20.48 36.23 -54.58
C THR A 479 -19.08 36.81 -54.79
N LYS A 480 -18.05 35.96 -54.80
CA LYS A 480 -16.66 36.32 -55.12
C LYS A 480 -16.51 36.76 -56.57
N GLN A 481 -17.16 36.12 -57.54
CA GLN A 481 -17.14 36.58 -58.94
C GLN A 481 -17.84 37.93 -59.10
N VAL A 482 -18.92 38.19 -58.36
CA VAL A 482 -19.58 39.51 -58.33
C VAL A 482 -18.71 40.58 -57.65
N SER A 483 -18.00 40.26 -56.57
CA SER A 483 -17.08 41.21 -55.93
C SER A 483 -15.83 41.47 -56.78
N VAL A 484 -15.24 40.44 -57.38
CA VAL A 484 -14.10 40.56 -58.31
C VAL A 484 -14.48 41.34 -59.56
N ALA A 485 -15.68 41.14 -60.13
CA ALA A 485 -16.15 41.94 -61.27
C ALA A 485 -16.30 43.43 -60.92
N ARG A 486 -16.82 43.75 -59.73
CA ARG A 486 -16.91 45.14 -59.24
C ARG A 486 -15.53 45.74 -58.92
N GLN A 487 -14.63 44.96 -58.34
CA GLN A 487 -13.30 45.41 -57.96
C GLN A 487 -12.41 45.62 -59.20
N ALA A 488 -12.44 44.68 -60.16
CA ALA A 488 -11.72 44.82 -61.43
C ALA A 488 -12.20 46.01 -62.27
N GLN A 489 -13.48 46.40 -62.16
CA GLN A 489 -13.98 47.63 -62.80
C GLN A 489 -13.35 48.89 -62.18
N VAL A 490 -13.20 48.92 -60.84
CA VAL A 490 -12.60 50.07 -60.12
C VAL A 490 -11.08 50.10 -60.27
N ASP A 491 -10.42 48.94 -60.35
CA ASP A 491 -8.96 48.87 -60.45
C ASP A 491 -8.46 49.08 -61.89
N LEU A 492 -9.25 48.75 -62.93
CA LEU A 492 -8.96 49.19 -64.31
C LEU A 492 -8.89 50.73 -64.45
N GLU A 493 -9.69 51.46 -63.66
CA GLU A 493 -9.66 52.92 -63.62
C GLU A 493 -8.47 53.47 -62.80
N ARG A 494 -7.85 52.66 -61.92
CA ARG A 494 -6.68 53.04 -61.11
C ARG A 494 -5.35 52.62 -61.72
N GLU A 495 -5.21 51.39 -62.21
CA GLU A 495 -3.96 50.88 -62.80
C GLU A 495 -3.58 51.67 -64.05
N LYS A 496 -4.58 52.11 -64.84
CA LYS A 496 -4.36 53.05 -65.96
C LYS A 496 -3.63 54.33 -65.53
N LYS A 497 -3.86 54.80 -64.30
CA LYS A 497 -3.29 56.03 -63.75
C LYS A 497 -2.01 55.81 -62.93
N GLN A 498 -1.76 54.58 -62.45
CA GLN A 498 -0.57 54.24 -61.66
C GLN A 498 0.58 53.68 -62.51
N LEU A 499 0.29 53.05 -63.65
CA LEU A 499 1.31 52.59 -64.61
C LEU A 499 2.05 53.76 -65.30
N GLU A 500 1.43 54.93 -65.37
CA GLU A 500 2.07 56.17 -65.83
C GLU A 500 3.13 56.67 -64.80
N ASP A 501 2.83 56.57 -63.50
CA ASP A 501 3.68 57.09 -62.40
C ASP A 501 4.81 56.13 -61.95
N SER A 502 4.68 54.81 -62.22
CA SER A 502 5.62 53.80 -61.71
C SER A 502 6.83 53.54 -62.61
N LEU A 503 6.77 53.95 -63.88
CA LEU A 503 7.88 53.78 -64.83
C LEU A 503 9.09 54.68 -64.48
N GLU A 504 8.84 55.81 -63.79
CA GLU A 504 9.82 56.85 -63.51
C GLU A 504 10.72 56.55 -62.30
N ARG A 505 10.27 55.72 -61.33
CA ARG A 505 10.91 55.64 -59.99
C ARG A 505 11.84 54.45 -59.73
N ILE A 506 11.85 53.44 -60.61
CA ILE A 506 12.72 52.25 -60.44
C ILE A 506 14.03 52.38 -61.25
N SER A 507 14.11 53.38 -62.14
CA SER A 507 15.36 53.86 -62.74
C SER A 507 16.42 54.23 -61.68
N ASP A 508 15.98 54.78 -60.54
CA ASP A 508 16.88 55.38 -59.54
C ASP A 508 17.47 54.37 -58.54
N GLN A 509 16.95 53.13 -58.48
CA GLN A 509 17.40 52.13 -57.50
C GLN A 509 18.65 51.34 -57.95
N GLY A 510 19.15 51.60 -59.16
CA GLY A 510 20.29 50.88 -59.76
C GLY A 510 21.69 51.29 -59.28
N GLN A 511 21.85 52.40 -58.54
CA GLN A 511 23.17 52.99 -58.27
C GLN A 511 23.85 52.60 -56.95
N TRP A 512 23.12 52.07 -55.96
CA TRP A 512 23.68 51.79 -54.62
C TRP A 512 24.28 50.39 -54.40
N LYS A 513 24.26 49.52 -55.42
CA LYS A 513 24.84 48.16 -55.35
C LYS A 513 26.37 48.09 -55.62
N THR A 514 27.08 49.21 -55.49
CA THR A 514 28.40 49.39 -56.12
C THR A 514 29.53 49.85 -55.20
N GLN A 515 29.34 49.86 -53.86
CA GLN A 515 30.30 50.48 -52.93
C GLN A 515 30.79 49.61 -51.76
N GLU A 516 30.18 48.44 -51.49
CA GLU A 516 30.51 47.63 -50.29
C GLU A 516 30.87 46.17 -50.62
N GLN A 517 31.59 45.98 -51.73
CA GLN A 517 32.17 44.70 -52.15
C GLN A 517 33.70 44.75 -52.26
N LEU A 518 34.33 45.71 -51.59
CA LEU A 518 35.78 45.90 -51.59
C LEU A 518 36.35 45.94 -50.18
N GLU A 519 37.51 45.31 -50.09
CA GLU A 519 38.54 45.47 -49.08
C GLU A 519 38.37 44.69 -47.76
N VAL A 520 38.95 43.49 -47.67
CA VAL A 520 40.41 43.24 -47.52
C VAL A 520 40.87 43.47 -46.07
N LEU A 521 40.26 42.67 -45.18
CA LEU A 521 40.80 42.25 -43.87
C LEU A 521 40.66 40.72 -43.79
N GLU A 522 41.12 39.96 -44.80
CA GLU A 522 42.52 39.82 -45.23
C GLU A 522 43.42 39.12 -44.19
N SER A 523 43.74 37.87 -44.55
CA SER A 523 44.98 37.08 -44.39
C SER A 523 45.72 36.94 -43.03
N LEU A 524 45.55 37.83 -42.05
CA LEU A 524 46.49 37.99 -40.93
C LEU A 524 46.41 36.96 -39.78
N LYS A 525 45.78 35.78 -39.96
CA LYS A 525 45.66 34.75 -38.90
C LYS A 525 46.16 33.35 -39.25
N GLN A 526 46.74 33.14 -40.44
CA GLN A 526 47.10 31.79 -40.91
C GLN A 526 48.61 31.43 -40.85
N GLU A 527 49.48 32.35 -40.41
CA GLU A 527 50.95 32.12 -40.38
C GLU A 527 51.56 31.86 -38.99
N LEU A 528 50.82 31.98 -37.88
CA LEU A 528 51.42 31.90 -36.53
C LEU A 528 51.69 30.45 -36.06
N ALA A 529 52.77 29.90 -36.59
CA ALA A 529 53.68 29.01 -35.88
C ALA A 529 53.14 27.63 -35.50
N THR A 530 52.94 26.85 -36.56
CA THR A 530 53.54 25.51 -36.77
C THR A 530 55.02 25.31 -36.29
N SER A 531 55.62 26.22 -35.53
CA SER A 531 57.07 26.32 -35.22
C SER A 531 57.43 25.91 -33.78
N ARG A 532 56.72 24.91 -33.22
CA ARG A 532 56.94 24.44 -31.81
C ARG A 532 56.92 22.91 -31.63
N ARG A 533 57.23 22.13 -32.67
CA ARG A 533 57.30 20.65 -32.59
C ARG A 533 58.70 20.03 -32.74
N GLU A 534 59.77 20.80 -32.93
CA GLU A 534 61.04 20.26 -33.44
C GLU A 534 62.22 20.23 -32.44
N LEU A 535 62.00 20.52 -31.16
CA LEU A 535 63.04 20.37 -30.12
C LEU A 535 62.47 19.67 -28.88
N GLN A 536 62.82 18.38 -28.72
CA GLN A 536 63.48 17.78 -27.53
C GLN A 536 63.28 16.24 -27.44
N VAL A 537 63.47 15.50 -28.54
CA VAL A 537 63.50 14.01 -28.54
C VAL A 537 64.93 13.44 -28.46
N LEU A 538 65.96 14.28 -28.51
CA LEU A 538 67.37 13.87 -28.43
C LEU A 538 67.97 14.10 -27.04
N GLN A 539 67.53 13.31 -26.07
CA GLN A 539 68.37 12.92 -24.94
C GLN A 539 68.03 11.50 -24.45
N ASP A 540 68.03 10.60 -25.44
CA ASP A 540 68.32 9.18 -25.31
C ASP A 540 69.27 8.90 -24.14
N SER A 541 68.88 8.03 -23.21
CA SER A 541 69.29 6.62 -23.16
C SER A 541 70.73 6.43 -22.64
N LEU A 542 71.17 5.17 -22.55
CA LEU A 542 72.40 4.70 -21.91
C LEU A 542 72.44 4.95 -20.38
N GLU A 543 72.23 3.90 -19.56
CA GLU A 543 73.21 2.84 -19.25
C GLU A 543 74.39 3.39 -18.42
N THR A 544 74.98 2.72 -17.43
CA THR A 544 74.75 1.40 -16.80
C THR A 544 75.62 1.39 -15.55
N SER A 545 75.10 1.05 -14.36
CA SER A 545 75.94 0.51 -13.28
C SER A 545 75.09 -0.14 -12.17
N ALA A 546 74.61 -1.35 -12.45
CA ALA A 546 74.46 -2.32 -11.38
C ALA A 546 75.87 -2.89 -11.05
N GLN A 547 75.97 -3.56 -9.90
CA GLN A 547 77.07 -4.43 -9.43
C GLN A 547 78.12 -3.83 -8.45
N SER A 548 77.80 -3.82 -7.15
CA SER A 548 78.79 -3.93 -6.05
C SER A 548 78.17 -4.31 -4.69
N GLU A 549 77.29 -5.33 -4.68
CA GLU A 549 77.20 -6.21 -3.50
C GLU A 549 78.46 -7.11 -3.47
N ALA A 550 78.97 -7.46 -2.28
CA ALA A 550 79.67 -8.72 -1.94
C ALA A 550 80.53 -8.62 -0.67
N ASN A 551 81.37 -7.59 -0.55
CA ASN A 551 82.60 -7.67 0.27
C ASN A 551 82.47 -7.43 1.79
N ARG A 552 81.26 -7.36 2.37
CA ARG A 552 81.08 -7.00 3.80
C ARG A 552 80.41 -8.06 4.69
N ALA A 553 79.97 -9.19 4.12
CA ALA A 553 79.24 -10.22 4.86
C ALA A 553 80.12 -11.33 5.48
N ALA A 554 81.34 -11.55 4.98
CA ALA A 554 82.14 -12.74 5.30
C ALA A 554 82.99 -12.64 6.59
N GLN A 555 83.05 -11.48 7.25
CA GLN A 555 84.02 -11.21 8.33
C GLN A 555 83.42 -11.29 9.75
N ILE A 556 82.15 -11.70 9.86
CA ILE A 556 81.37 -11.73 11.10
C ILE A 556 81.30 -13.16 11.70
N ALA A 557 81.16 -14.19 10.87
CA ALA A 557 80.69 -15.52 11.27
C ALA A 557 81.65 -16.39 12.12
N GLU A 558 82.97 -16.14 12.10
CA GLU A 558 83.95 -17.09 12.67
C GLU A 558 84.27 -16.81 14.16
N LEU A 559 84.14 -15.55 14.62
CA LEU A 559 84.43 -15.14 16.01
C LEU A 559 83.22 -15.27 16.95
N GLU A 560 82.07 -15.70 16.43
CA GLU A 560 80.84 -15.88 17.19
C GLU A 560 80.82 -17.23 17.94
N LYS A 561 81.31 -18.30 17.30
CA LYS A 561 80.90 -19.68 17.63
C LYS A 561 81.37 -20.23 18.99
N GLU A 562 82.59 -19.95 19.44
CA GLU A 562 83.14 -20.57 20.67
C GLU A 562 82.84 -19.77 21.94
N ARG A 563 82.82 -18.44 21.85
CA ARG A 563 82.42 -17.52 22.94
C ARG A 563 80.97 -17.80 23.37
N ASP A 564 80.09 -18.07 22.42
CA ASP A 564 78.65 -18.16 22.67
C ASP A 564 78.26 -19.42 23.47
N SER A 565 79.08 -20.48 23.47
CA SER A 565 78.74 -21.76 24.14
C SER A 565 78.83 -21.71 25.68
N LEU A 566 79.84 -21.03 26.24
CA LEU A 566 80.03 -20.91 27.69
C LEU A 566 79.43 -19.63 28.27
N VAL A 567 79.30 -18.58 27.45
CA VAL A 567 78.48 -17.42 27.81
C VAL A 567 77.01 -17.81 27.86
N SER A 568 76.47 -18.56 26.88
CA SER A 568 75.05 -18.97 26.93
C SER A 568 74.68 -19.79 28.16
N GLY A 569 75.53 -20.69 28.67
CA GLY A 569 75.18 -21.47 29.87
C GLY A 569 75.01 -20.66 31.16
N ALA A 570 75.79 -19.57 31.32
CA ALA A 570 75.70 -18.67 32.48
C ALA A 570 74.70 -17.54 32.23
N ALA A 571 74.70 -16.98 31.01
CA ALA A 571 73.68 -16.03 30.56
C ALA A 571 72.29 -16.65 30.70
N HIS A 572 72.04 -17.88 30.27
CA HIS A 572 70.69 -18.47 30.29
C HIS A 572 70.03 -18.47 31.68
N ARG A 573 70.78 -18.61 32.78
CA ARG A 573 70.22 -18.52 34.15
C ARG A 573 70.08 -17.10 34.69
N ASP A 574 71.00 -16.20 34.37
CA ASP A 574 70.80 -14.77 34.68
C ASP A 574 69.79 -14.12 33.72
N GLU A 575 69.57 -14.69 32.53
CA GLU A 575 68.51 -14.39 31.57
C GLU A 575 67.19 -14.98 32.03
N GLU A 576 67.10 -16.18 32.60
CA GLU A 576 65.85 -16.66 33.23
C GLU A 576 65.44 -15.77 34.42
N LEU A 577 66.39 -15.41 35.30
CA LEU A 577 66.10 -14.56 36.46
C LEU A 577 65.90 -13.08 36.10
N SER A 578 66.63 -12.55 35.12
CA SER A 578 66.39 -11.20 34.60
C SER A 578 65.18 -11.14 33.68
N ALA A 579 64.83 -12.21 32.94
CA ALA A 579 63.59 -12.30 32.18
C ALA A 579 62.39 -12.42 33.10
N LEU A 580 62.44 -13.17 34.21
CA LEU A 580 61.33 -13.19 35.18
C LEU A 580 61.20 -11.84 35.93
N ARG A 581 62.30 -11.18 36.28
CA ARG A 581 62.24 -9.82 36.85
C ARG A 581 61.80 -8.76 35.84
N LYS A 582 62.23 -8.89 34.59
CA LYS A 582 61.83 -8.04 33.48
C LYS A 582 60.41 -8.35 33.06
N GLU A 583 59.91 -9.57 33.11
CA GLU A 583 58.49 -9.90 32.94
C GLU A 583 57.66 -9.32 34.08
N LEU A 584 58.14 -9.36 35.33
CA LEU A 584 57.44 -8.73 36.45
C LEU A 584 57.41 -7.20 36.31
N GLN A 585 58.53 -6.58 35.93
CA GLN A 585 58.63 -5.14 35.72
C GLN A 585 57.89 -4.70 34.45
N ASP A 586 57.97 -5.48 33.37
CA ASP A 586 57.22 -5.28 32.12
C ASP A 586 55.73 -5.53 32.34
N THR A 587 55.30 -6.44 33.22
CA THR A 587 53.87 -6.62 33.56
C THR A 587 53.36 -5.51 34.47
N GLN A 588 54.17 -4.98 35.38
CA GLN A 588 53.82 -3.78 36.15
C GLN A 588 53.80 -2.51 35.28
N LEU A 589 54.76 -2.35 34.37
CA LEU A 589 54.78 -1.27 33.38
C LEU A 589 53.66 -1.43 32.34
N LYS A 590 53.36 -2.66 31.90
CA LYS A 590 52.18 -2.94 31.07
C LYS A 590 50.90 -2.66 31.84
N LEU A 591 50.80 -2.98 33.14
CA LEU A 591 49.60 -2.69 33.94
C LEU A 591 49.39 -1.17 34.03
N ALA A 592 50.39 -0.42 34.47
CA ALA A 592 50.34 1.05 34.53
C ALA A 592 50.08 1.66 33.14
N SER A 593 50.74 1.15 32.09
CA SER A 593 50.50 1.56 30.70
C SER A 593 49.10 1.18 30.21
N THR A 594 48.51 0.07 30.66
CA THR A 594 47.12 -0.29 30.34
C THR A 594 46.12 0.53 31.13
N GLU A 595 46.41 0.93 32.36
CA GLU A 595 45.55 1.84 33.14
C GLU A 595 45.60 3.26 32.55
N GLU A 596 46.78 3.75 32.19
CA GLU A 596 46.97 5.01 31.47
C GLU A 596 46.33 4.96 30.07
N SER A 597 46.50 3.85 29.33
CA SER A 597 45.86 3.62 28.03
C SER A 597 44.34 3.47 28.14
N MET A 598 43.79 2.87 29.21
CA MET A 598 42.35 2.80 29.45
C MET A 598 41.77 4.16 29.82
N CYS A 599 42.49 4.96 30.61
CA CYS A 599 42.12 6.34 30.92
C CYS A 599 42.17 7.23 29.67
N GLN A 600 43.20 7.06 28.84
CA GLN A 600 43.33 7.76 27.56
C GLN A 600 42.24 7.32 26.57
N LEU A 601 41.98 6.01 26.46
CA LEU A 601 40.90 5.45 25.63
C LEU A 601 39.53 5.96 26.07
N ALA A 602 39.27 6.12 27.36
CA ALA A 602 38.01 6.69 27.87
C ALA A 602 37.87 8.18 27.49
N LYS A 603 38.96 8.97 27.54
CA LYS A 603 38.98 10.35 27.05
C LYS A 603 38.76 10.41 25.54
N ASP A 604 39.46 9.57 24.77
CA ASP A 604 39.37 9.48 23.32
C ASP A 604 37.96 9.04 22.88
N GLN A 605 37.32 8.12 23.61
CA GLN A 605 35.92 7.72 23.39
C GLN A 605 34.93 8.86 23.67
N ARG A 606 35.09 9.60 24.77
CA ARG A 606 34.24 10.77 25.08
C ARG A 606 34.40 11.85 24.00
N LYS A 607 35.63 12.13 23.58
CA LYS A 607 35.94 13.05 22.47
C LYS A 607 35.33 12.57 21.14
N MET A 608 35.42 11.27 20.84
CA MET A 608 34.79 10.67 19.66
C MET A 608 33.27 10.79 19.68
N LEU A 609 32.63 10.59 20.83
CA LEU A 609 31.17 10.73 21.00
C LEU A 609 30.73 12.19 20.81
N LEU A 610 31.46 13.15 21.37
CA LEU A 610 31.18 14.59 21.18
C LEU A 610 31.29 14.98 19.70
N VAL A 611 32.41 14.64 19.05
CA VAL A 611 32.65 14.92 17.63
C VAL A 611 31.63 14.21 16.73
N GLY A 612 31.26 12.97 17.05
CA GLY A 612 30.25 12.21 16.32
C GLY A 612 28.86 12.81 16.43
N SER A 613 28.43 13.17 17.65
CA SER A 613 27.14 13.81 17.89
C SER A 613 27.07 15.21 17.27
N ARG A 614 28.17 15.96 17.30
CA ARG A 614 28.26 17.27 16.64
C ARG A 614 28.17 17.13 15.13
N LYS A 615 28.94 16.24 14.51
CA LYS A 615 28.89 16.01 13.06
C LYS A 615 27.52 15.52 12.59
N ALA A 616 26.83 14.72 13.39
CA ALA A 616 25.44 14.34 13.12
C ALA A 616 24.49 15.55 13.18
N ALA A 617 24.63 16.41 14.19
CA ALA A 617 23.88 17.67 14.31
C ALA A 617 24.16 18.63 13.13
N GLU A 618 25.43 18.82 12.77
CA GLU A 618 25.87 19.62 11.62
C GLU A 618 25.27 19.10 10.31
N GLN A 619 25.33 17.78 10.08
CA GLN A 619 24.77 17.15 8.88
C GLN A 619 23.26 17.38 8.76
N VAL A 620 22.50 17.20 9.86
CA VAL A 620 21.03 17.40 9.88
C VAL A 620 20.66 18.86 9.54
N ILE A 621 21.36 19.84 10.11
CA ILE A 621 21.12 21.26 9.80
C ILE A 621 21.52 21.57 8.36
N GLN A 622 22.66 21.06 7.88
CA GLN A 622 23.13 21.29 6.51
C GLN A 622 22.19 20.67 5.48
N ASP A 623 21.68 19.46 5.71
CA ASP A 623 20.70 18.81 4.83
C ASP A 623 19.37 19.59 4.79
N THR A 624 18.99 20.23 5.90
CA THR A 624 17.80 21.09 5.96
C THR A 624 18.01 22.42 5.21
N LEU A 625 19.21 23.01 5.31
CA LEU A 625 19.58 24.21 4.54
C LEU A 625 19.63 23.92 3.03
N ASN A 626 20.19 22.78 2.62
CA ASN A 626 20.21 22.35 1.21
C ASN A 626 18.79 22.19 0.65
N GLN A 627 17.86 21.60 1.44
CA GLN A 627 16.45 21.47 1.06
C GLN A 627 15.71 22.82 0.94
N LEU A 628 16.18 23.86 1.63
CA LEU A 628 15.65 25.23 1.49
C LEU A 628 16.11 25.90 0.18
N GLU A 629 17.26 25.51 -0.36
CA GLU A 629 17.78 26.02 -1.64
C GLU A 629 17.18 25.27 -2.85
N GLU A 630 16.91 23.96 -2.73
CA GLU A 630 16.25 23.14 -3.77
C GLU A 630 14.72 23.30 -3.80
N ALA A 631 14.23 24.54 -3.91
CA ALA A 631 12.82 24.96 -3.83
C ALA A 631 11.74 23.88 -4.19
N PRO A 632 11.21 23.15 -3.19
CA PRO A 632 10.11 22.22 -3.37
C PRO A 632 8.78 22.90 -3.04
N LEU A 633 7.73 22.59 -3.80
CA LEU A 633 6.35 22.95 -3.47
C LEU A 633 5.87 22.16 -2.23
N ILE A 634 6.28 22.60 -1.04
CA ILE A 634 5.85 22.05 0.24
C ILE A 634 4.42 22.51 0.51
N SER A 635 3.45 21.67 0.14
CA SER A 635 2.03 21.85 0.49
C SER A 635 1.79 21.43 1.95
N CYS A 636 2.43 22.12 2.89
CA CYS A 636 2.15 21.97 4.31
C CYS A 636 1.79 23.33 4.92
N ALA A 637 0.68 23.36 5.64
CA ALA A 637 0.07 24.58 6.12
C ALA A 637 0.77 25.10 7.39
N GLY A 638 1.96 25.69 7.22
CA GLY A 638 2.60 26.46 8.29
C GLY A 638 1.73 27.66 8.72
N SER A 639 1.66 27.91 10.03
CA SER A 639 1.16 29.17 10.58
C SER A 639 2.29 29.88 11.33
N ALA A 640 2.26 31.22 11.33
CA ALA A 640 3.21 32.02 12.07
C ALA A 640 3.21 31.68 13.59
N ASP A 641 2.07 31.26 14.15
CA ASP A 641 1.97 30.79 15.55
C ASP A 641 2.89 29.58 15.83
N HIS A 642 2.96 28.62 14.90
CA HIS A 642 3.83 27.44 15.05
C HIS A 642 5.30 27.84 15.02
N LEU A 643 5.68 28.72 14.07
CA LEU A 643 7.04 29.26 13.99
C LEU A 643 7.44 29.99 15.29
N LEU A 644 6.56 30.83 15.84
CA LEU A 644 6.80 31.56 17.09
C LEU A 644 6.96 30.61 18.28
N SER A 645 6.13 29.57 18.38
CA SER A 645 6.24 28.53 19.42
C SER A 645 7.58 27.77 19.34
N THR A 646 8.04 27.44 18.13
CA THR A 646 9.36 26.82 17.90
C THR A 646 10.50 27.75 18.31
N VAL A 647 10.44 29.05 17.96
CA VAL A 647 11.46 30.05 18.35
C VAL A 647 11.57 30.17 19.88
N MET A 648 10.45 30.18 20.62
CA MET A 648 10.49 30.19 22.09
C MET A 648 11.15 28.93 22.67
N SER A 649 10.87 27.77 22.06
CA SER A 649 11.47 26.48 22.46
C SER A 649 12.98 26.44 22.23
N ILE A 650 13.46 27.03 21.12
CA ILE A 650 14.89 27.16 20.81
C ILE A 650 15.60 28.03 21.84
N SER A 651 15.04 29.19 22.22
CA SER A 651 15.68 30.08 23.19
C SER A 651 15.98 29.37 24.51
N SER A 652 15.04 28.57 25.02
CA SER A 652 15.25 27.75 26.22
C SER A 652 16.28 26.63 26.00
N CYS A 653 16.30 26.01 24.81
CA CYS A 653 17.31 25.00 24.46
C CYS A 653 18.74 25.57 24.42
N ILE A 654 18.94 26.82 23.98
CA ILE A 654 20.25 27.47 23.97
C ILE A 654 20.75 27.70 25.40
N GLU A 655 19.89 28.19 26.30
CA GLU A 655 20.22 28.35 27.73
C GLU A 655 20.58 27.01 28.39
N GLN A 656 19.87 25.94 28.05
CA GLN A 656 20.18 24.59 28.54
C GLN A 656 21.52 24.08 27.98
N LEU A 657 21.82 24.33 26.71
CA LEU A 657 23.07 23.91 26.07
C LEU A 657 24.30 24.61 26.67
N GLU A 658 24.23 25.93 26.88
CA GLU A 658 25.29 26.70 27.56
C GLU A 658 25.55 26.18 28.98
N LYS A 659 24.49 25.84 29.71
CA LYS A 659 24.59 25.21 31.03
C LYS A 659 25.23 23.82 30.97
N SER A 660 24.80 22.97 30.04
CA SER A 660 25.37 21.62 29.87
C SER A 660 26.83 21.65 29.41
N TRP A 661 27.22 22.61 28.57
CA TRP A 661 28.62 22.84 28.20
C TRP A 661 29.46 23.27 29.40
N SER A 662 28.97 24.20 30.21
CA SER A 662 29.62 24.64 31.46
C SER A 662 29.81 23.49 32.46
N GLN A 663 28.82 22.59 32.55
CA GLN A 663 28.91 21.38 33.37
C GLN A 663 29.93 20.37 32.84
N TYR A 664 29.99 20.16 31.52
CA TYR A 664 30.99 19.30 30.88
C TYR A 664 32.43 19.81 31.08
N LEU A 665 32.66 21.12 30.96
CA LEU A 665 33.98 21.73 31.25
C LEU A 665 34.40 21.55 32.72
N ALA A 666 33.46 21.65 33.66
CA ALA A 666 33.72 21.44 35.08
C ALA A 666 33.89 19.96 35.46
N CYS A 667 33.23 19.04 34.74
CA CYS A 667 33.30 17.60 34.96
C CYS A 667 33.15 16.83 33.63
N PRO A 668 34.26 16.55 32.91
CA PRO A 668 34.24 15.84 31.63
C PRO A 668 33.75 14.37 31.69
N GLU A 669 33.41 13.88 32.88
CA GLU A 669 32.75 12.58 33.10
C GLU A 669 31.26 12.64 32.68
N ASP A 670 30.59 13.79 32.86
CA ASP A 670 29.16 13.95 32.53
C ASP A 670 28.96 14.65 31.17
N ILE A 671 29.20 13.87 30.12
CA ILE A 671 28.95 14.28 28.73
C ILE A 671 27.45 14.19 28.35
N SER A 672 26.60 13.61 29.21
CA SER A 672 25.25 13.14 28.85
C SER A 672 24.29 14.29 28.53
N GLY A 673 24.25 15.32 29.37
CA GLY A 673 23.42 16.51 29.17
C GLY A 673 23.82 17.29 27.92
N LEU A 674 25.12 17.37 27.64
CA LEU A 674 25.66 18.06 26.48
C LEU A 674 25.23 17.39 25.16
N LEU A 675 25.39 16.07 25.04
CA LEU A 675 24.96 15.32 23.86
C LEU A 675 23.44 15.48 23.61
N HIS A 676 22.65 15.46 24.68
CA HIS A 676 21.21 15.67 24.59
C HIS A 676 20.86 17.08 24.09
N SER A 677 21.43 18.12 24.70
CA SER A 677 21.18 19.51 24.29
C SER A 677 21.67 19.83 22.88
N THR A 678 22.81 19.28 22.45
CA THR A 678 23.32 19.41 21.07
C THR A 678 22.37 18.77 20.05
N THR A 679 21.86 17.57 20.37
CA THR A 679 20.89 16.86 19.51
C THR A 679 19.53 17.57 19.45
N LEU A 680 19.07 18.09 20.60
CA LEU A 680 17.83 18.84 20.70
C LEU A 680 17.89 20.17 19.93
N LEU A 681 19.02 20.89 20.02
CA LEU A 681 19.27 22.10 19.25
C LEU A 681 19.18 21.82 17.75
N ALA A 682 19.90 20.80 17.25
CA ALA A 682 19.90 20.45 15.83
C ALA A 682 18.48 20.20 15.28
N ARG A 683 17.67 19.42 16.02
CA ARG A 683 16.27 19.17 15.65
C ARG A 683 15.46 20.46 15.62
N LEU A 684 15.50 21.26 16.69
CA LEU A 684 14.73 22.49 16.77
C LEU A 684 15.15 23.53 15.73
N THR A 685 16.44 23.59 15.38
CA THR A 685 16.96 24.42 14.28
C THR A 685 16.39 23.97 12.93
N SER A 686 16.38 22.67 12.63
CA SER A 686 15.74 22.14 11.43
C SER A 686 14.22 22.40 11.40
N ASP A 687 13.54 22.26 12.53
CA ASP A 687 12.10 22.57 12.66
C ASP A 687 11.83 24.05 12.37
N ALA A 688 12.64 24.98 12.92
CA ALA A 688 12.48 26.42 12.66
C ALA A 688 12.79 26.81 11.21
N ILE A 689 13.80 26.22 10.58
CA ILE A 689 14.09 26.45 9.14
C ILE A 689 12.92 25.96 8.28
N SER A 690 12.37 24.78 8.59
CA SER A 690 11.24 24.17 7.85
C SER A 690 9.92 24.94 8.05
N HIS A 691 9.63 25.37 9.28
CA HIS A 691 8.47 26.22 9.59
C HIS A 691 8.63 27.62 9.01
N GLY A 692 9.85 28.18 9.02
CA GLY A 692 10.18 29.44 8.37
C GLY A 692 9.86 29.38 6.88
N ALA A 693 10.40 28.40 6.16
CA ALA A 693 10.12 28.17 4.74
C ALA A 693 8.61 28.03 4.43
N SER A 694 7.90 27.22 5.23
CA SER A 694 6.46 27.00 5.08
C SER A 694 5.63 28.26 5.36
N THR A 695 6.13 29.16 6.21
CA THR A 695 5.51 30.45 6.54
C THR A 695 5.83 31.49 5.45
N SER A 696 7.06 31.51 4.92
CA SER A 696 7.46 32.36 3.79
C SER A 696 6.59 32.12 2.55
N LEU A 697 6.23 30.86 2.25
CA LEU A 697 5.33 30.52 1.13
C LEU A 697 3.92 31.15 1.23
N ARG A 698 3.55 31.70 2.39
CA ARG A 698 2.24 32.32 2.68
C ARG A 698 2.36 33.80 3.07
N ALA A 699 3.59 34.31 3.16
CA ALA A 699 3.87 35.70 3.48
C ALA A 699 3.86 36.56 2.19
N PRO A 700 3.60 37.87 2.30
CA PRO A 700 3.93 38.82 1.23
C PRO A 700 5.42 38.72 0.85
N PRO A 701 5.82 39.06 -0.39
CA PRO A 701 7.16 38.77 -0.90
C PRO A 701 8.30 39.36 -0.05
N GLU A 702 8.21 40.60 0.43
CA GLU A 702 9.26 41.21 1.26
C GLU A 702 9.49 40.50 2.62
N PRO A 703 8.45 40.24 3.45
CA PRO A 703 8.63 39.44 4.66
C PRO A 703 8.91 37.96 4.36
N ALA A 704 8.48 37.39 3.22
CA ALA A 704 8.84 36.04 2.80
C ALA A 704 10.34 35.89 2.53
N ASP A 705 10.92 36.79 1.75
CA ASP A 705 12.36 36.81 1.46
C ASP A 705 13.17 37.10 2.74
N SER A 706 12.71 38.07 3.53
CA SER A 706 13.32 38.43 4.82
C SER A 706 13.31 37.27 5.82
N LEU A 707 12.21 36.54 5.93
CA LEU A 707 12.09 35.36 6.80
C LEU A 707 12.98 34.21 6.30
N THR A 708 13.01 34.00 4.99
CA THR A 708 13.83 32.95 4.36
C THR A 708 15.32 33.20 4.61
N GLU A 709 15.81 34.43 4.41
CA GLU A 709 17.20 34.77 4.71
C GLU A 709 17.49 34.79 6.21
N ALA A 710 16.55 35.19 7.07
CA ALA A 710 16.71 35.07 8.52
C ALA A 710 16.85 33.61 8.98
N CYS A 711 16.09 32.68 8.38
CA CYS A 711 16.18 31.25 8.64
C CYS A 711 17.50 30.63 8.12
N LYS A 712 17.93 31.00 6.90
CA LYS A 712 19.24 30.59 6.37
C LYS A 712 20.38 31.09 7.25
N GLN A 713 20.35 32.36 7.67
CA GLN A 713 21.37 32.91 8.55
C GLN A 713 21.36 32.21 9.91
N TYR A 714 20.19 31.98 10.51
CA TYR A 714 20.08 31.25 11.76
C TYR A 714 20.67 29.82 11.66
N GLY A 715 20.43 29.10 10.56
CA GLY A 715 21.07 27.80 10.32
C GLY A 715 22.60 27.90 10.20
N ARG A 716 23.12 28.90 9.46
CA ARG A 716 24.57 29.16 9.34
C ARG A 716 25.22 29.51 10.68
N GLU A 717 24.61 30.37 11.49
CA GLU A 717 25.12 30.71 12.82
C GLU A 717 25.06 29.51 13.77
N THR A 718 24.05 28.64 13.63
CA THR A 718 23.98 27.40 14.42
C THR A 718 25.10 26.43 14.05
N LEU A 719 25.41 26.29 12.76
CA LEU A 719 26.56 25.51 12.31
C LEU A 719 27.89 26.09 12.81
N ALA A 720 28.07 27.41 12.77
CA ALA A 720 29.26 28.06 13.29
C ALA A 720 29.41 27.87 14.82
N TYR A 721 28.31 27.99 15.56
CA TYR A 721 28.29 27.74 17.00
C TYR A 721 28.61 26.28 17.33
N LEU A 722 28.00 25.31 16.64
CA LEU A 722 28.33 23.90 16.81
C LEU A 722 29.80 23.64 16.50
N ALA A 723 30.31 24.12 15.37
CA ALA A 723 31.71 23.96 14.96
C ALA A 723 32.68 24.53 16.01
N SER A 724 32.30 25.60 16.73
CA SER A 724 33.12 26.16 17.81
C SER A 724 33.38 25.16 18.96
N LEU A 725 32.46 24.21 19.21
CA LEU A 725 32.56 23.20 20.28
C LEU A 725 33.62 22.10 20.02
N GLU A 726 34.60 22.29 19.11
CA GLU A 726 35.58 21.27 18.70
C GLU A 726 36.79 21.10 19.64
N GLU A 727 37.23 22.18 20.29
CA GLU A 727 38.55 22.25 20.91
C GLU A 727 38.48 22.56 22.41
N GLU A 728 39.01 21.64 23.22
CA GLU A 728 39.17 21.75 24.69
C GLU A 728 40.05 22.95 25.13
N GLY A 729 40.67 23.69 24.20
CA GLY A 729 41.63 24.77 24.46
C GLY A 729 41.26 26.17 23.96
N THR A 730 40.18 26.35 23.18
CA THR A 730 39.87 27.66 22.54
C THR A 730 38.56 28.30 22.99
N LEU A 731 37.84 27.72 23.97
CA LEU A 731 36.40 27.97 24.14
C LEU A 731 35.88 28.41 25.52
N GLU A 732 36.55 29.36 26.17
CA GLU A 732 35.86 30.23 27.15
C GLU A 732 34.81 31.16 26.47
N ASN A 733 34.80 31.23 25.12
CA ASN A 733 33.99 32.17 24.32
C ASN A 733 33.11 31.47 23.25
N ALA A 734 32.34 30.43 23.62
CA ALA A 734 31.30 29.89 22.73
C ALA A 734 30.12 30.89 22.64
N ASP A 735 30.21 31.86 21.74
CA ASP A 735 29.24 32.97 21.65
C ASP A 735 27.99 32.61 20.83
N SER A 736 26.85 32.46 21.51
CA SER A 736 25.55 32.21 20.89
C SER A 736 24.75 33.49 20.56
N THR A 737 25.32 34.70 20.78
CA THR A 737 24.62 35.97 20.49
C THR A 737 24.18 36.09 19.04
N ALA A 738 25.00 35.62 18.08
CA ALA A 738 24.66 35.63 16.66
C ALA A 738 23.39 34.79 16.36
N MET A 739 23.27 33.60 16.96
CA MET A 739 22.06 32.78 16.89
C MET A 739 20.85 33.47 17.52
N ARG A 740 21.00 34.03 18.73
CA ARG A 740 19.92 34.77 19.43
C ARG A 740 19.44 35.98 18.64
N ASN A 741 20.35 36.69 17.98
CA ASN A 741 20.04 37.82 17.10
C ASN A 741 19.23 37.38 15.88
N CYS A 742 19.57 36.24 15.26
CA CYS A 742 18.80 35.70 14.14
C CYS A 742 17.41 35.21 14.58
N LEU A 743 17.30 34.52 15.71
CA LEU A 743 16.01 34.12 16.29
C LEU A 743 15.12 35.30 16.63
N SER A 744 15.70 36.40 17.11
CA SER A 744 14.97 37.65 17.38
C SER A 744 14.40 38.28 16.11
N LYS A 745 15.11 38.18 14.98
CA LYS A 745 14.59 38.61 13.66
C LYS A 745 13.48 37.70 13.15
N ILE A 746 13.66 36.38 13.24
CA ILE A 746 12.62 35.39 12.87
C ILE A 746 11.35 35.63 13.71
N LYS A 747 11.50 35.90 15.01
CA LYS A 747 10.40 36.25 15.89
C LYS A 747 9.66 37.51 15.44
N ALA A 748 10.37 38.61 15.19
CA ALA A 748 9.74 39.87 14.78
C ALA A 748 8.94 39.73 13.47
N ILE A 749 9.49 39.02 12.47
CA ILE A 749 8.80 38.76 11.20
C ILE A 749 7.61 37.81 11.42
N GLY A 750 7.74 36.80 12.29
CA GLY A 750 6.63 35.92 12.67
C GLY A 750 5.48 36.66 13.38
N GLU A 751 5.77 37.66 14.22
CA GLU A 751 4.76 38.50 14.86
C GLU A 751 4.05 39.42 13.86
N GLU A 752 4.75 39.90 12.82
CA GLU A 752 4.17 40.71 11.74
C GLU A 752 3.25 39.90 10.80
N LEU A 753 3.57 38.61 10.58
CA LEU A 753 2.83 37.69 9.71
C LEU A 753 1.59 37.03 10.35
N LEU A 754 1.22 37.42 11.56
CA LEU A 754 -0.03 36.97 12.18
C LEU A 754 -1.25 37.59 11.46
N PRO A 755 -2.28 36.79 11.08
CA PRO A 755 -3.47 37.31 10.42
C PRO A 755 -4.16 38.37 11.29
N ARG A 756 -4.20 39.62 10.81
CA ARG A 756 -5.03 40.67 11.40
C ARG A 756 -6.48 40.36 11.05
N GLY A 757 -7.22 39.84 12.03
CA GLY A 757 -8.60 39.40 11.85
C GLY A 757 -9.50 40.52 11.32
N LEU A 758 -10.49 40.13 10.52
CA LEU A 758 -11.54 41.02 10.00
C LEU A 758 -12.27 41.77 11.13
N ASP A 759 -12.81 42.93 10.76
CA ASP A 759 -13.14 44.06 11.64
C ASP A 759 -14.37 43.87 12.56
N ILE A 760 -14.45 42.75 13.28
CA ILE A 760 -15.37 42.55 14.39
C ILE A 760 -14.67 43.00 15.68
N LYS A 761 -15.19 44.05 16.31
CA LYS A 761 -14.66 44.54 17.60
C LYS A 761 -14.64 43.40 18.61
N GLN A 762 -13.46 43.08 19.14
CA GLN A 762 -13.26 41.98 20.08
C GLN A 762 -14.20 42.03 21.30
N GLU A 763 -14.65 43.22 21.72
CA GLU A 763 -15.60 43.42 22.81
C GLU A 763 -17.01 42.84 22.56
N GLU A 764 -17.44 42.67 21.30
CA GLU A 764 -18.80 42.22 20.95
C GLU A 764 -18.91 40.68 20.76
N LEU A 765 -17.80 39.99 20.50
CA LEU A 765 -17.79 38.54 20.24
C LEU A 765 -18.28 37.69 21.43
N GLY A 766 -18.03 38.15 22.66
CA GLY A 766 -18.39 37.42 23.87
C GLY A 766 -19.89 37.30 24.12
N ASP A 767 -20.69 38.30 23.72
CA ASP A 767 -22.15 38.24 23.79
C ASP A 767 -22.77 37.42 22.64
N LEU A 768 -22.03 37.25 21.54
CA LEU A 768 -22.53 36.63 20.33
C LEU A 768 -22.59 35.09 20.43
N VAL A 769 -21.72 34.45 21.21
CA VAL A 769 -21.73 32.99 21.44
C VAL A 769 -23.03 32.55 22.11
N ASP A 770 -23.33 33.07 23.30
CA ASP A 770 -24.53 32.69 24.06
C ASP A 770 -25.80 33.02 23.29
N LYS A 771 -25.82 34.16 22.59
CA LYS A 771 -26.93 34.57 21.72
C LYS A 771 -27.16 33.58 20.57
N GLU A 772 -26.09 33.13 19.90
CA GLU A 772 -26.21 32.24 18.75
C GLU A 772 -26.55 30.80 19.16
N MET A 773 -25.94 30.30 20.24
CA MET A 773 -26.29 28.99 20.82
C MET A 773 -27.76 28.97 21.28
N ALA A 774 -28.27 30.08 21.84
CA ALA A 774 -29.68 30.22 22.19
C ALA A 774 -30.60 30.30 20.95
N ALA A 775 -30.22 31.05 19.91
CA ALA A 775 -30.96 31.12 18.65
C ALA A 775 -31.03 29.75 17.96
N THR A 776 -29.94 28.98 18.01
CA THR A 776 -29.84 27.61 17.49
C THR A 776 -30.77 26.65 18.25
N SER A 777 -30.80 26.72 19.58
CA SER A 777 -31.74 25.93 20.40
C SER A 777 -33.20 26.27 20.07
N ALA A 778 -33.53 27.55 19.95
CA ALA A 778 -34.88 28.01 19.59
C ALA A 778 -35.30 27.57 18.18
N ALA A 779 -34.36 27.51 17.22
CA ALA A 779 -34.61 26.98 15.88
C ALA A 779 -34.94 25.47 15.91
N ILE A 780 -34.22 24.68 16.72
CA ILE A 780 -34.48 23.24 16.91
C ILE A 780 -35.83 22.99 17.62
N GLU A 781 -36.18 23.79 18.62
CA GLU A 781 -37.48 23.72 19.30
C GLU A 781 -38.63 24.08 18.33
N THR A 782 -38.46 25.12 17.52
CA THR A 782 -39.41 25.51 16.47
C THR A 782 -39.56 24.43 15.40
N ALA A 783 -38.44 23.84 14.97
CA ALA A 783 -38.39 22.71 14.03
C ALA A 783 -39.17 21.49 14.59
N THR A 784 -38.93 21.15 15.86
CA THR A 784 -39.62 20.06 16.57
C THR A 784 -41.14 20.30 16.62
N ALA A 785 -41.57 21.51 17.02
CA ALA A 785 -42.98 21.87 17.07
C ALA A 785 -43.67 21.81 15.69
N ARG A 786 -42.98 22.21 14.60
CA ARG A 786 -43.50 22.01 13.23
C ARG A 786 -43.65 20.53 12.88
N ILE A 787 -42.71 19.66 13.27
CA ILE A 787 -42.82 18.21 13.03
C ILE A 787 -44.03 17.62 13.77
N GLU A 788 -44.28 18.03 15.00
CA GLU A 788 -45.48 17.62 15.75
C GLU A 788 -46.78 18.12 15.10
N GLU A 789 -46.80 19.35 14.59
CA GLU A 789 -47.94 19.90 13.83
C GLU A 789 -48.17 19.10 12.54
N MET A 790 -47.10 18.74 11.81
CA MET A 790 -47.17 17.90 10.61
C MET A 790 -47.69 16.50 10.91
N LEU A 791 -47.24 15.87 12.01
CA LEU A 791 -47.75 14.58 12.48
C LEU A 791 -49.25 14.64 12.76
N SER A 792 -49.71 15.69 13.45
CA SER A 792 -51.13 15.89 13.75
C SER A 792 -51.96 16.12 12.48
N LYS A 793 -51.47 16.90 11.52
CA LYS A 793 -52.12 17.12 10.21
C LYS A 793 -52.19 15.85 9.39
N SER A 794 -51.10 15.07 9.31
CA SER A 794 -51.07 13.81 8.56
C SER A 794 -52.07 12.81 9.15
N ARG A 795 -52.11 12.63 10.48
CA ARG A 795 -53.12 11.80 11.18
C ARG A 795 -54.58 12.19 10.91
N ALA A 796 -54.83 13.46 10.61
CA ALA A 796 -56.18 13.96 10.33
C ALA A 796 -56.56 13.93 8.83
N GLY A 797 -55.59 13.90 7.92
CA GLY A 797 -55.81 14.08 6.48
C GLY A 797 -55.31 12.94 5.56
N ASP A 798 -54.36 12.13 6.00
CA ASP A 798 -53.83 10.98 5.26
C ASP A 798 -54.45 9.67 5.77
N THR A 799 -54.48 8.65 4.90
CA THR A 799 -54.98 7.30 5.25
C THR A 799 -54.16 6.21 4.55
N GLY A 800 -54.22 4.98 5.07
CA GLY A 800 -53.53 3.82 4.52
C GLY A 800 -51.99 3.96 4.53
N VAL A 801 -51.34 3.36 3.53
CA VAL A 801 -49.86 3.33 3.40
C VAL A 801 -49.23 4.72 3.47
N LYS A 802 -49.88 5.75 2.91
CA LYS A 802 -49.37 7.13 2.96
C LYS A 802 -49.25 7.66 4.39
N LEU A 803 -50.22 7.35 5.26
CA LEU A 803 -50.19 7.74 6.66
C LEU A 803 -49.05 7.01 7.40
N GLU A 804 -48.92 5.70 7.20
CA GLU A 804 -47.86 4.90 7.85
C GLU A 804 -46.44 5.37 7.46
N VAL A 805 -46.24 5.74 6.20
CA VAL A 805 -44.98 6.31 5.71
C VAL A 805 -44.74 7.70 6.31
N ASN A 806 -45.73 8.58 6.29
CA ASN A 806 -45.62 9.94 6.83
C ASN A 806 -45.35 9.93 8.35
N GLU A 807 -46.03 9.09 9.13
CA GLU A 807 -45.76 8.93 10.57
C GLU A 807 -44.35 8.41 10.85
N ARG A 808 -43.86 7.42 10.08
CA ARG A 808 -42.52 6.85 10.26
C ARG A 808 -41.42 7.85 9.96
N ILE A 809 -41.53 8.58 8.85
CA ILE A 809 -40.57 9.62 8.45
C ILE A 809 -40.54 10.74 9.48
N LEU A 810 -41.70 11.32 9.81
CA LEU A 810 -41.78 12.41 10.78
C LEU A 810 -41.35 11.98 12.18
N GLY A 811 -41.66 10.76 12.62
CA GLY A 811 -41.18 10.21 13.88
C GLY A 811 -39.65 10.13 13.95
N CYS A 812 -38.98 9.73 12.86
CA CYS A 812 -37.52 9.76 12.79
C CYS A 812 -36.97 11.19 12.77
N CYS A 813 -37.63 12.12 12.07
CA CYS A 813 -37.25 13.54 12.07
C CYS A 813 -37.36 14.14 13.49
N THR A 814 -38.39 13.78 14.26
CA THR A 814 -38.52 14.16 15.68
C THR A 814 -37.37 13.60 16.51
N SER A 815 -37.04 12.31 16.35
CA SER A 815 -35.91 11.69 17.07
C SER A 815 -34.57 12.36 16.74
N LEU A 816 -34.38 12.79 15.48
CA LEU A 816 -33.20 13.54 15.06
C LEU A 816 -33.15 14.93 15.71
N MET A 817 -34.24 15.70 15.71
CA MET A 817 -34.29 17.00 16.38
C MET A 817 -34.01 16.89 17.89
N GLN A 818 -34.58 15.88 18.56
CA GLN A 818 -34.30 15.61 19.98
C GLN A 818 -32.82 15.27 20.23
N ALA A 819 -32.20 14.44 19.39
CA ALA A 819 -30.77 14.14 19.51
C ALA A 819 -29.89 15.39 19.31
N ILE A 820 -30.27 16.28 18.39
CA ILE A 820 -29.56 17.55 18.15
C ILE A 820 -29.76 18.52 19.32
N GLN A 821 -30.95 18.59 19.91
CA GLN A 821 -31.20 19.41 21.11
C GLN A 821 -30.28 18.99 22.27
N VAL A 822 -30.14 17.67 22.52
CA VAL A 822 -29.20 17.13 23.51
C VAL A 822 -27.74 17.50 23.18
N LEU A 823 -27.36 17.51 21.90
CA LEU A 823 -26.03 17.92 21.45
C LEU A 823 -25.75 19.42 21.69
N ILE A 824 -26.72 20.30 21.41
CA ILE A 824 -26.59 21.75 21.67
C ILE A 824 -26.43 22.02 23.17
N VAL A 825 -27.22 21.36 24.02
CA VAL A 825 -27.09 21.47 25.48
C VAL A 825 -25.72 20.99 25.94
N ALA A 826 -25.26 19.81 25.51
CA ALA A 826 -23.94 19.28 25.85
C ALA A 826 -22.78 20.18 25.36
N SER A 827 -22.93 20.81 24.18
CA SER A 827 -21.95 21.78 23.67
C SER A 827 -21.91 23.05 24.53
N LYS A 828 -23.07 23.58 24.93
CA LYS A 828 -23.17 24.74 25.84
C LYS A 828 -22.59 24.45 27.23
N ASP A 829 -22.81 23.25 27.74
CA ASP A 829 -22.28 22.82 29.04
C ASP A 829 -20.75 22.65 29.01
N LEU A 830 -20.21 22.07 27.93
CA LEU A 830 -18.77 22.01 27.69
C LEU A 830 -18.15 23.40 27.52
N GLN A 831 -18.79 24.31 26.78
CA GLN A 831 -18.32 25.69 26.63
C GLN A 831 -18.23 26.41 27.98
N ARG A 832 -19.21 26.22 28.85
CA ARG A 832 -19.21 26.76 30.22
C ARG A 832 -18.04 26.22 31.05
N GLU A 833 -17.77 24.92 31.00
CA GLU A 833 -16.60 24.30 31.65
C GLU A 833 -15.26 24.86 31.13
N ILE A 834 -15.11 25.01 29.81
CA ILE A 834 -13.91 25.59 29.17
C ILE A 834 -13.68 27.03 29.64
N VAL A 835 -14.74 27.82 29.71
CA VAL A 835 -14.67 29.21 30.18
C VAL A 835 -14.34 29.25 31.67
N GLU A 836 -14.98 28.43 32.50
CA GLU A 836 -14.76 28.39 33.95
C GLU A 836 -13.35 27.94 34.32
N SER A 837 -12.79 26.95 33.62
CA SER A 837 -11.40 26.48 33.81
C SER A 837 -10.35 27.42 33.19
N GLY A 838 -10.64 28.01 32.02
CA GLY A 838 -9.66 28.75 31.23
C GLY A 838 -9.58 30.27 31.47
N ARG A 839 -10.60 30.90 32.05
CA ARG A 839 -10.65 32.39 32.16
C ARG A 839 -9.77 33.00 33.26
N GLY A 840 -9.43 32.24 34.29
CA GLY A 840 -8.78 32.78 35.49
C GLY A 840 -9.61 33.91 36.13
N THR A 841 -9.03 35.12 36.22
CA THR A 841 -9.74 36.32 36.73
C THR A 841 -10.55 37.07 35.67
N ALA A 842 -10.43 36.73 34.38
CA ALA A 842 -11.14 37.41 33.29
C ALA A 842 -12.65 37.09 33.28
N SER A 843 -13.45 38.00 32.71
CA SER A 843 -14.85 37.70 32.44
C SER A 843 -15.02 36.68 31.30
N PRO A 844 -16.15 35.94 31.23
CA PRO A 844 -16.48 35.08 30.09
C PRO A 844 -16.36 35.79 28.73
N LYS A 845 -16.78 37.06 28.65
CA LYS A 845 -16.71 37.87 27.43
C LYS A 845 -15.26 38.12 27.01
N GLU A 846 -14.41 38.52 27.94
CA GLU A 846 -12.97 38.69 27.69
C GLU A 846 -12.29 37.38 27.29
N PHE A 847 -12.72 36.24 27.82
CA PHE A 847 -12.19 34.94 27.43
C PHE A 847 -12.50 34.61 25.96
N TYR A 848 -13.75 34.80 25.53
CA TYR A 848 -14.14 34.63 24.13
C TYR A 848 -13.47 35.66 23.20
N ALA A 849 -13.32 36.91 23.64
CA ALA A 849 -12.60 37.97 22.91
C ALA A 849 -11.12 37.61 22.69
N LYS A 850 -10.43 37.12 23.73
CA LYS A 850 -9.03 36.66 23.67
C LYS A 850 -8.84 35.40 22.81
N ASN A 851 -9.90 34.64 22.54
CA ASN A 851 -9.90 33.44 21.71
C ASN A 851 -10.72 33.65 20.41
N SER A 852 -10.75 34.87 19.85
CA SER A 852 -11.68 35.29 18.78
C SER A 852 -11.87 34.28 17.65
N ARG A 853 -10.81 33.73 17.06
CA ARG A 853 -10.90 32.76 15.94
C ARG A 853 -11.62 31.45 16.33
N TRP A 854 -11.45 30.99 17.57
CA TRP A 854 -12.18 29.82 18.10
C TRP A 854 -13.64 30.17 18.34
N THR A 855 -13.90 31.34 18.92
CA THR A 855 -15.23 31.91 19.15
C THR A 855 -16.02 32.06 17.85
N GLU A 856 -15.40 32.56 16.78
CA GLU A 856 -16.00 32.70 15.44
C GLU A 856 -16.34 31.34 14.81
N GLY A 857 -15.43 30.38 14.85
CA GLY A 857 -15.68 29.02 14.36
C GLY A 857 -16.83 28.32 15.10
N LEU A 858 -16.94 28.55 16.41
CA LEU A 858 -18.01 28.04 17.27
C LEU A 858 -19.38 28.67 16.91
N ILE A 859 -19.43 29.99 16.74
CA ILE A 859 -20.63 30.73 16.31
C ILE A 859 -21.07 30.28 14.91
N SER A 860 -20.13 30.13 13.97
CA SER A 860 -20.40 29.69 12.60
C SER A 860 -20.98 28.27 12.56
N ALA A 861 -20.38 27.33 13.31
CA ALA A 861 -20.89 25.97 13.38
C ALA A 861 -22.28 25.89 14.04
N SER A 862 -22.56 26.71 15.06
CA SER A 862 -23.90 26.80 15.66
C SER A 862 -24.95 27.28 14.64
N LYS A 863 -24.65 28.35 13.88
CA LYS A 863 -25.52 28.86 12.81
C LYS A 863 -25.86 27.79 11.78
N ALA A 864 -24.86 27.02 11.35
CA ALA A 864 -25.05 25.95 10.38
C ALA A 864 -26.04 24.88 10.88
N VAL A 865 -25.96 24.49 12.17
CA VAL A 865 -26.90 23.55 12.79
C VAL A 865 -28.33 24.11 12.83
N GLY A 866 -28.51 25.38 13.23
CA GLY A 866 -29.84 26.01 13.28
C GLY A 866 -30.50 26.18 11.91
N TRP A 867 -29.69 26.53 10.90
CA TRP A 867 -30.13 26.58 9.50
C TRP A 867 -30.50 25.18 8.98
N GLY A 868 -29.64 24.19 9.20
CA GLY A 868 -29.89 22.80 8.79
C GLY A 868 -31.17 22.23 9.41
N ALA A 869 -31.47 22.57 10.67
CA ALA A 869 -32.71 22.16 11.33
C ALA A 869 -33.96 22.73 10.65
N THR A 870 -33.90 23.98 10.22
CA THR A 870 -35.00 24.65 9.50
C THR A 870 -35.23 23.98 8.14
N VAL A 871 -34.16 23.84 7.34
CA VAL A 871 -34.22 23.29 5.98
C VAL A 871 -34.65 21.82 5.97
N MET A 872 -34.20 21.01 6.95
CA MET A 872 -34.64 19.62 7.08
C MET A 872 -36.14 19.51 7.35
N VAL A 873 -36.71 20.42 8.15
CA VAL A 873 -38.15 20.46 8.43
C VAL A 873 -38.95 20.94 7.22
N ASP A 874 -38.44 21.91 6.46
CA ASP A 874 -39.06 22.32 5.19
C ASP A 874 -39.07 21.17 4.16
N ALA A 875 -37.97 20.42 4.03
CA ALA A 875 -37.92 19.23 3.18
C ALA A 875 -38.89 18.14 3.64
N ALA A 876 -39.00 17.89 4.95
CA ALA A 876 -39.95 16.93 5.51
C ALA A 876 -41.42 17.34 5.24
N ASP A 877 -41.74 18.63 5.38
CA ASP A 877 -43.07 19.20 5.11
C ASP A 877 -43.46 19.04 3.64
N LEU A 878 -42.53 19.32 2.72
CA LEU A 878 -42.75 19.11 1.29
C LEU A 878 -42.96 17.63 0.95
N VAL A 879 -42.17 16.71 1.53
CA VAL A 879 -42.32 15.26 1.32
C VAL A 879 -43.69 14.75 1.82
N VAL A 880 -44.10 15.11 3.05
CA VAL A 880 -45.39 14.70 3.64
C VAL A 880 -46.59 15.20 2.82
N GLN A 881 -46.48 16.42 2.29
CA GLN A 881 -47.47 17.00 1.39
C GLN A 881 -47.46 16.41 -0.03
N GLY A 882 -46.50 15.52 -0.36
CA GLY A 882 -46.34 14.95 -1.71
C GLY A 882 -45.84 15.95 -2.76
N ARG A 883 -45.19 17.04 -2.33
CA ARG A 883 -44.66 18.11 -3.19
C ARG A 883 -43.12 18.14 -3.26
N GLY A 884 -42.45 17.51 -2.29
CA GLY A 884 -41.01 17.41 -2.18
C GLY A 884 -40.47 16.05 -2.62
N LYS A 885 -39.14 15.95 -2.74
CA LYS A 885 -38.45 14.71 -3.11
C LYS A 885 -37.90 13.99 -1.89
N PHE A 886 -38.01 12.67 -1.86
CA PHE A 886 -37.40 11.85 -0.79
C PHE A 886 -35.87 12.04 -0.75
N GLU A 887 -35.22 12.26 -1.90
CA GLU A 887 -33.79 12.57 -2.00
C GLU A 887 -33.40 13.88 -1.33
N GLU A 888 -34.27 14.90 -1.37
CA GLU A 888 -34.02 16.20 -0.75
C GLU A 888 -33.96 16.07 0.78
N LEU A 889 -34.93 15.35 1.37
CA LEU A 889 -34.94 15.04 2.79
C LEU A 889 -33.72 14.21 3.22
N MET A 890 -33.25 13.25 2.40
CA MET A 890 -32.02 12.51 2.67
C MET A 890 -30.78 13.42 2.70
N VAL A 891 -30.65 14.33 1.72
CA VAL A 891 -29.53 15.27 1.66
C VAL A 891 -29.54 16.24 2.84
N CYS A 892 -30.70 16.83 3.18
CA CYS A 892 -30.82 17.71 4.34
C CYS A 892 -30.48 16.99 5.66
N SER A 893 -30.86 15.71 5.80
CA SER A 893 -30.55 14.89 6.97
C SER A 893 -29.05 14.59 7.13
N HIS A 894 -28.32 14.48 6.02
CA HIS A 894 -26.87 14.36 6.03
C HIS A 894 -26.16 15.70 6.30
N GLU A 895 -26.65 16.80 5.71
CA GLU A 895 -26.06 18.13 5.87
C GLU A 895 -26.13 18.60 7.33
N ILE A 896 -27.28 18.45 7.98
CA ILE A 896 -27.43 18.79 9.41
C ILE A 896 -26.52 17.94 10.31
N ALA A 897 -26.33 16.65 10.00
CA ALA A 897 -25.39 15.80 10.70
C ALA A 897 -23.94 16.31 10.55
N ALA A 898 -23.54 16.72 9.33
CA ALA A 898 -22.25 17.35 9.08
C ALA A 898 -22.07 18.66 9.86
N SER A 899 -23.09 19.54 9.90
CA SER A 899 -23.06 20.76 10.72
C SER A 899 -22.89 20.46 12.21
N THR A 900 -23.57 19.43 12.74
CA THR A 900 -23.38 19.05 14.16
C THR A 900 -21.99 18.47 14.44
N ALA A 901 -21.39 17.75 13.48
CA ALA A 901 -20.01 17.28 13.59
C ALA A 901 -19.01 18.44 13.58
N GLN A 902 -19.24 19.48 12.77
CA GLN A 902 -18.46 20.73 12.81
C GLN A 902 -18.56 21.42 14.18
N LEU A 903 -19.76 21.50 14.77
CA LEU A 903 -19.97 22.10 16.09
C LEU A 903 -19.25 21.30 17.20
N VAL A 904 -19.26 19.97 17.13
CA VAL A 904 -18.50 19.11 18.06
C VAL A 904 -16.99 19.32 17.89
N ALA A 905 -16.50 19.43 16.65
CA ALA A 905 -15.10 19.73 16.37
C ALA A 905 -14.68 21.09 16.94
N ALA A 906 -15.45 22.15 16.69
CA ALA A 906 -15.23 23.49 17.22
C ALA A 906 -15.25 23.51 18.76
N SER A 907 -16.22 22.84 19.38
CA SER A 907 -16.35 22.74 20.84
C SER A 907 -15.16 22.01 21.49
N LYS A 908 -14.54 21.05 20.79
CA LYS A 908 -13.42 20.24 21.31
C LYS A 908 -12.07 20.97 21.36
N VAL A 909 -11.84 22.01 20.54
CA VAL A 909 -10.52 22.65 20.37
C VAL A 909 -9.91 23.15 21.69
N LYS A 910 -10.74 23.57 22.65
CA LYS A 910 -10.31 24.12 23.95
C LYS A 910 -10.74 23.24 25.14
N ALA A 911 -11.30 22.06 24.89
CA ALA A 911 -11.74 21.12 25.92
C ALA A 911 -10.57 20.32 26.50
N ASP A 912 -10.64 19.99 27.79
CA ASP A 912 -9.78 18.95 28.37
C ASP A 912 -10.13 17.59 27.74
N LYS A 913 -9.13 16.74 27.53
CA LYS A 913 -9.28 15.39 26.97
C LYS A 913 -10.07 14.48 27.91
N ASP A 914 -9.95 14.70 29.23
CA ASP A 914 -10.60 13.90 30.27
C ASP A 914 -11.92 14.54 30.77
N SER A 915 -12.41 15.57 30.09
CA SER A 915 -13.67 16.27 30.43
C SER A 915 -14.91 15.35 30.33
N PRO A 916 -15.75 15.27 31.37
CA PRO A 916 -16.99 14.49 31.31
C PRO A 916 -18.02 15.12 30.36
N ASN A 917 -18.05 16.46 30.24
CA ASN A 917 -18.93 17.14 29.29
C ASN A 917 -18.47 16.91 27.84
N LEU A 918 -17.17 16.75 27.58
CA LEU A 918 -16.67 16.33 26.27
C LEU A 918 -17.10 14.90 25.93
N ALA A 919 -17.07 13.98 26.89
CA ALA A 919 -17.57 12.61 26.69
C ALA A 919 -19.08 12.59 26.40
N GLN A 920 -19.88 13.39 27.12
CA GLN A 920 -21.32 13.55 26.89
C GLN A 920 -21.62 14.16 25.51
N LEU A 921 -20.86 15.18 25.08
CA LEU A 921 -20.99 15.77 23.75
C LEU A 921 -20.68 14.76 22.63
N GLN A 922 -19.65 13.93 22.81
CA GLN A 922 -19.33 12.86 21.87
C GLN A 922 -20.42 11.77 21.82
N GLN A 923 -21.05 11.45 22.96
CA GLN A 923 -22.19 10.54 23.01
C GLN A 923 -23.41 11.12 22.28
N ALA A 924 -23.72 12.40 22.50
CA ALA A 924 -24.80 13.10 21.79
C ALA A 924 -24.58 13.10 20.27
N SER A 925 -23.34 13.33 19.81
CA SER A 925 -22.95 13.26 18.40
C SER A 925 -23.18 11.87 17.78
N ARG A 926 -22.94 10.79 18.52
CA ARG A 926 -23.29 9.43 18.06
C ARG A 926 -24.81 9.24 17.95
N GLY A 927 -25.56 9.80 18.90
CA GLY A 927 -27.03 9.82 18.86
C GLY A 927 -27.60 10.51 17.63
N VAL A 928 -27.06 11.68 17.27
CA VAL A 928 -27.43 12.41 16.04
C VAL A 928 -27.18 11.55 14.80
N ASN A 929 -25.97 10.98 14.66
CA ASN A 929 -25.65 10.12 13.52
C ASN A 929 -26.58 8.89 13.40
N GLN A 930 -26.95 8.28 14.53
CA GLN A 930 -27.90 7.16 14.55
C GLN A 930 -29.32 7.60 14.14
N ALA A 931 -29.79 8.76 14.61
CA ALA A 931 -31.09 9.29 14.25
C ALA A 931 -31.15 9.72 12.76
N THR A 932 -30.09 10.33 12.22
CA THR A 932 -29.93 10.61 10.78
C THR A 932 -30.05 9.33 9.94
N ALA A 933 -29.38 8.25 10.35
CA ALA A 933 -29.51 6.96 9.65
C ALA A 933 -30.95 6.43 9.70
N GLY A 934 -31.67 6.64 10.81
CA GLY A 934 -33.10 6.32 10.94
C GLY A 934 -34.00 7.12 10.00
N VAL A 935 -33.75 8.43 9.84
CA VAL A 935 -34.47 9.28 8.87
C VAL A 935 -34.22 8.79 7.45
N VAL A 936 -32.96 8.58 7.06
CA VAL A 936 -32.59 8.10 5.71
C VAL A 936 -33.23 6.74 5.42
N ALA A 937 -33.14 5.77 6.33
CA ALA A 937 -33.75 4.46 6.17
C ALA A 937 -35.28 4.52 6.02
N SER A 938 -35.95 5.35 6.83
CA SER A 938 -37.40 5.55 6.75
C SER A 938 -37.82 6.28 5.48
N THR A 939 -36.98 7.19 4.98
CA THR A 939 -37.19 7.94 3.73
C THR A 939 -37.06 7.03 2.51
N ILE A 940 -36.06 6.13 2.49
CA ILE A 940 -35.89 5.10 1.44
C ILE A 940 -37.05 4.08 1.47
N SER A 941 -37.38 3.57 2.66
CA SER A 941 -38.51 2.64 2.83
C SER A 941 -39.84 3.27 2.41
N GLY A 942 -40.06 4.54 2.78
CA GLY A 942 -41.25 5.30 2.42
C GLY A 942 -41.37 5.54 0.91
N LYS A 943 -40.25 5.86 0.25
CA LYS A 943 -40.18 5.98 -1.21
C LYS A 943 -40.64 4.69 -1.91
N SER A 944 -40.04 3.53 -1.56
CA SER A 944 -40.41 2.23 -2.16
C SER A 944 -41.90 1.90 -1.96
N GLN A 945 -42.41 2.12 -0.74
CA GLN A 945 -43.80 1.81 -0.38
C GLN A 945 -44.84 2.72 -1.06
N ILE A 946 -44.43 3.88 -1.57
CA ILE A 946 -45.30 4.77 -2.34
C ILE A 946 -45.15 4.50 -3.85
N GLU A 947 -43.92 4.28 -4.35
CA GLU A 947 -43.65 4.02 -5.77
C GLU A 947 -44.12 2.63 -6.25
N GLU A 948 -44.14 1.60 -5.39
CA GLU A 948 -44.69 0.27 -5.70
C GLU A 948 -46.20 0.26 -6.01
N THR A 949 -46.90 1.37 -5.76
CA THR A 949 -48.32 1.52 -6.12
C THR A 949 -48.53 1.73 -7.62
N ASP A 950 -47.51 2.20 -8.35
CA ASP A 950 -47.60 2.55 -9.78
C ASP A 950 -47.26 1.35 -10.69
N ASN A 951 -47.90 0.21 -10.43
CA ASN A 951 -47.72 -1.01 -11.21
C ASN A 951 -48.25 -0.81 -12.65
N MET A 952 -47.37 -0.95 -13.64
CA MET A 952 -47.72 -0.77 -15.05
C MET A 952 -48.72 -1.84 -15.54
N ASP A 953 -50.00 -1.46 -15.63
CA ASP A 953 -51.05 -2.32 -16.17
C ASP A 953 -51.03 -2.36 -17.70
N PHE A 954 -50.34 -3.37 -18.24
CA PHE A 954 -50.29 -3.63 -19.68
C PHE A 954 -51.55 -4.32 -20.24
N SER A 955 -52.52 -4.71 -19.41
CA SER A 955 -53.63 -5.60 -19.81
C SER A 955 -54.56 -5.01 -20.88
N SER A 956 -54.58 -3.68 -21.02
CA SER A 956 -55.41 -2.94 -21.98
C SER A 956 -54.67 -2.44 -23.23
N MET A 957 -53.36 -2.71 -23.37
CA MET A 957 -52.52 -2.09 -24.38
C MET A 957 -52.19 -2.98 -25.58
N THR A 958 -52.28 -2.43 -26.79
CA THR A 958 -51.88 -3.14 -28.02
C THR A 958 -50.35 -3.15 -28.21
N LEU A 959 -49.84 -4.15 -28.92
CA LEU A 959 -48.40 -4.32 -29.21
C LEU A 959 -47.74 -3.05 -29.81
N THR A 960 -48.48 -2.28 -30.62
CA THR A 960 -47.99 -1.03 -31.22
C THR A 960 -47.88 0.09 -30.19
N GLN A 961 -48.80 0.16 -29.22
CA GLN A 961 -48.75 1.14 -28.12
C GLN A 961 -47.63 0.79 -27.13
N ILE A 962 -47.44 -0.50 -26.82
CA ILE A 962 -46.33 -0.97 -25.99
C ILE A 962 -44.98 -0.62 -26.63
N LYS A 963 -44.79 -0.89 -27.93
CA LYS A 963 -43.55 -0.48 -28.64
C LYS A 963 -43.33 1.03 -28.71
N ARG A 964 -44.41 1.82 -28.73
CA ARG A 964 -44.30 3.27 -28.68
C ARG A 964 -43.85 3.72 -27.29
N GLN A 965 -44.45 3.21 -26.22
CA GLN A 965 -43.98 3.45 -24.86
C GLN A 965 -42.54 2.97 -24.64
N GLU A 966 -42.14 1.82 -25.20
CA GLU A 966 -40.76 1.33 -25.14
C GLU A 966 -39.78 2.36 -25.77
N MET A 967 -40.11 2.89 -26.94
CA MET A 967 -39.32 3.95 -27.59
C MET A 967 -39.33 5.26 -26.80
N ASP A 968 -40.49 5.70 -26.31
CA ASP A 968 -40.63 6.93 -25.51
C ASP A 968 -39.85 6.79 -24.18
N SER A 969 -39.82 5.61 -23.56
CA SER A 969 -39.01 5.28 -22.38
C SER A 969 -37.51 5.23 -22.70
N GLN A 970 -37.10 4.67 -23.84
CA GLN A 970 -35.68 4.67 -24.27
C GLN A 970 -35.17 6.09 -24.51
N VAL A 971 -35.99 6.97 -25.11
CA VAL A 971 -35.68 8.40 -25.21
C VAL A 971 -35.55 9.02 -23.81
N ARG A 972 -36.49 8.72 -22.90
CA ARG A 972 -36.45 9.26 -21.54
C ARG A 972 -35.22 8.82 -20.74
N VAL A 973 -34.72 7.59 -20.93
CA VAL A 973 -33.46 7.12 -20.34
C VAL A 973 -32.28 7.97 -20.81
N LEU A 974 -32.14 8.20 -22.12
CA LEU A 974 -31.05 9.02 -22.69
C LEU A 974 -31.13 10.49 -22.24
N GLU A 975 -32.33 11.04 -22.06
CA GLU A 975 -32.53 12.36 -21.46
C GLU A 975 -32.04 12.40 -20.01
N LEU A 976 -32.44 11.43 -19.19
CA LEU A 976 -32.07 11.34 -17.77
C LEU A 976 -30.56 11.11 -17.57
N GLU A 977 -29.90 10.32 -18.41
CA GLU A 977 -28.44 10.14 -18.39
C GLU A 977 -27.70 11.47 -18.66
N ASN A 978 -28.18 12.26 -19.61
CA ASN A 978 -27.64 13.58 -19.93
C ASN A 978 -27.92 14.62 -18.82
N GLU A 979 -29.12 14.61 -18.23
CA GLU A 979 -29.48 15.43 -17.07
C GLU A 979 -28.60 15.09 -15.85
N LEU A 980 -28.41 13.80 -15.56
CA LEU A 980 -27.53 13.31 -14.48
C LEU A 980 -26.09 13.79 -14.66
N GLN A 981 -25.55 13.73 -15.89
CA GLN A 981 -24.19 14.17 -16.16
C GLN A 981 -24.02 15.68 -15.97
N LYS A 982 -25.02 16.48 -16.36
CA LYS A 982 -25.03 17.95 -16.13
C LYS A 982 -25.11 18.30 -14.65
N GLU A 983 -26.00 17.66 -13.88
CA GLU A 983 -26.10 17.92 -12.44
C GLU A 983 -24.85 17.44 -11.68
N ARG A 984 -24.18 16.37 -12.12
CA ARG A 984 -22.85 15.98 -11.59
C ARG A 984 -21.78 17.05 -11.82
N GLN A 985 -21.74 17.65 -13.01
CA GLN A 985 -20.81 18.75 -13.31
C GLN A 985 -21.11 19.97 -12.42
N LYS A 986 -22.37 20.40 -12.39
CA LYS A 986 -22.85 21.53 -11.59
C LYS A 986 -22.63 21.33 -10.08
N LEU A 987 -22.80 20.12 -9.56
CA LEU A 987 -22.45 19.78 -8.17
C LEU A 987 -20.93 19.90 -7.91
N GLY A 988 -20.10 19.52 -8.89
CA GLY A 988 -18.65 19.76 -8.85
C GLY A 988 -18.30 21.24 -8.80
N GLU A 989 -18.94 22.06 -9.63
CA GLU A 989 -18.77 23.52 -9.67
C GLU A 989 -19.24 24.18 -8.36
N LEU A 990 -20.38 23.76 -7.81
CA LEU A 990 -20.88 24.24 -6.51
C LEU A 990 -19.94 23.88 -5.36
N ARG A 991 -19.38 22.66 -5.35
CA ARG A 991 -18.36 22.25 -4.38
C ARG A 991 -17.08 23.07 -4.52
N LYS A 992 -16.63 23.35 -5.76
CA LYS A 992 -15.48 24.24 -5.99
C LYS A 992 -15.73 25.62 -5.40
N LYS A 993 -16.89 26.23 -5.67
CA LYS A 993 -17.29 27.52 -5.09
C LYS A 993 -17.43 27.50 -3.56
N HIS A 994 -17.89 26.40 -2.99
CA HIS A 994 -17.94 26.24 -1.53
C HIS A 994 -16.54 26.28 -0.91
N TYR A 995 -15.55 25.62 -1.52
CA TYR A 995 -14.15 25.72 -1.07
C TYR A 995 -13.54 27.11 -1.30
N GLU A 996 -13.83 27.76 -2.43
CA GLU A 996 -13.39 29.15 -2.71
C GLU A 996 -13.93 30.11 -1.64
N LEU A 997 -15.23 30.08 -1.34
CA LEU A 997 -15.85 30.93 -0.33
C LEU A 997 -15.41 30.59 1.11
N ALA A 998 -15.16 29.32 1.41
CA ALA A 998 -14.59 28.91 2.69
C ALA A 998 -13.16 29.46 2.86
N GLY A 999 -12.36 29.49 1.80
CA GLY A 999 -11.04 30.14 1.80
C GLY A 999 -11.13 31.65 2.04
N VAL A 1000 -12.02 32.36 1.33
CA VAL A 1000 -12.23 33.81 1.54
C VAL A 1000 -12.63 34.11 2.99
N ALA A 1001 -13.47 33.27 3.62
CA ALA A 1001 -13.85 33.42 5.02
C ALA A 1001 -12.69 33.17 6.02
N GLU A 1002 -11.62 32.46 5.61
CA GLU A 1002 -10.38 32.31 6.38
C GLU A 1002 -9.36 33.45 6.15
N GLY A 1003 -9.74 34.49 5.39
CA GLY A 1003 -8.89 35.66 5.11
C GLY A 1003 -8.08 35.56 3.83
N TRP A 1004 -8.44 34.66 2.91
CA TRP A 1004 -7.82 34.58 1.58
C TRP A 1004 -8.49 35.58 0.63
N GLU A 1005 -8.17 36.87 0.76
CA GLU A 1005 -8.43 37.82 -0.33
C GLU A 1005 -7.47 37.49 -1.49
N GLU A 1006 -7.99 36.83 -2.53
CA GLU A 1006 -7.33 36.89 -3.84
C GLU A 1006 -7.31 38.35 -4.28
N GLY A 1007 -6.11 38.93 -4.34
CA GLY A 1007 -5.91 40.33 -4.68
C GLY A 1007 -6.61 40.65 -5.99
N THR A 1008 -7.52 41.63 -5.93
CA THR A 1008 -8.39 42.08 -7.02
C THR A 1008 -7.69 42.03 -8.38
N GLU A 1009 -8.17 41.17 -9.30
CA GLU A 1009 -7.67 41.15 -10.67
C GLU A 1009 -7.74 42.59 -11.23
N ALA A 1010 -6.59 43.08 -11.69
CA ALA A 1010 -6.50 44.42 -12.23
C ALA A 1010 -7.46 44.54 -13.43
N SER A 1011 -8.35 45.54 -13.37
CA SER A 1011 -9.24 45.89 -14.48
C SER A 1011 -8.48 45.92 -15.80
N PRO A 1012 -9.02 45.36 -16.91
CA PRO A 1012 -8.35 45.41 -18.19
C PRO A 1012 -8.09 46.87 -18.58
N PRO A 1013 -6.93 47.19 -19.18
CA PRO A 1013 -6.57 48.57 -19.46
C PRO A 1013 -7.56 49.20 -20.43
N THR A 1014 -8.31 50.19 -19.94
CA THR A 1014 -9.16 51.04 -20.77
C THR A 1014 -8.28 51.74 -21.80
N LEU A 1015 -8.38 51.34 -23.06
CA LEU A 1015 -7.82 52.11 -24.18
C LEU A 1015 -8.59 53.44 -24.26
N GLN A 1016 -8.06 54.48 -23.62
CA GLN A 1016 -8.44 55.84 -23.94
C GLN A 1016 -7.95 56.16 -25.35
N GLU A 1017 -8.89 56.30 -26.28
CA GLU A 1017 -8.63 57.02 -27.52
C GLU A 1017 -8.23 58.46 -27.16
N ALA A 1018 -7.02 58.84 -27.55
CA ALA A 1018 -6.60 60.23 -27.48
C ALA A 1018 -7.30 61.04 -28.58
N VAL A 1019 -8.51 61.52 -28.28
CA VAL A 1019 -9.14 62.58 -29.08
C VAL A 1019 -8.39 63.88 -28.82
N THR A 1020 -7.77 64.41 -29.87
CA THR A 1020 -7.10 65.73 -29.85
C THR A 1020 -8.10 66.87 -29.68
N GLU A 1021 -7.65 67.92 -28.99
CA GLU A 1021 -8.35 69.19 -28.74
C GLU A 1021 -9.12 69.77 -29.95
N LYS A 1022 -10.36 70.24 -29.72
CA LYS A 1022 -10.73 71.69 -29.69
C LYS A 1022 -12.25 71.92 -29.80
N GLU A 1023 -12.88 72.31 -28.69
CA GLU A 1023 -13.43 73.66 -28.40
C GLU A 1023 -14.01 73.71 -26.97
#